data_AF-A0A166EUA6-F1
#
_entry.id   AF-A0A166EUA6-F1
#
_cell.length_a   1.000
_cell.length_b   1.000
_cell.length_c   1.000
_cell.angle_alpha   90.00
_cell.angle_beta   90.00
_cell.angle_gamma   90.00
#
_symmetry.space_group_name_H-M   'P 1'
#
loop_
_entity.id
_entity.type
_entity.pdbx_description
1 polymer ?
#
loop_
_entity_poly.entity_id
_entity_poly.type
_entity_poly.pdbx_seq_one_letter_code
_entity_poly.pdbx_strand_id
1 'polypeptide(L)'
;MSDSDKDDDLDALLNDIIEESDAPTEGETAEGASASVFEPDFGEVTCEAPKLNITLDSPFHLAVIGDFSGRANRMALYDSDELAVLKGHNVDVDTAEDLPARFKINIELDLAGDEKVIRFEPSCIEDFHPDEIIDEFEIFDELKALRSSLKNPGTFSNAAATIDEWLENKGEKPVSQRNSRGSVIPVDKKLSDFSALIDRPVKEHEEADDFTDLIGKIVSPHITPADNPQLDDYLEIVETVMTTTLRKILQNADFQSLESVWRVIDMLSRRVETSTVLKITLYDISAEDFARDLSATNKLEETGLYRLFVENALQDEGVGTPSAIVGLYTFDMTPPHAELLGRMSKICAHAHAPFLTSLDRNNATRKFTELPKITEKTWQSLRAMPESNYIGLSLPRFMLRMPYGAKTDPIDAFSFEEFDEQVGLKAMLWGNPAALIGLVLAKDYETNGGGMKPGSILTLNEMPFHYVHDQYGDQVALPCTDRMISHRSVEPLMRQSWMPIVSMKGQPEVRIASLNGLAGDTISGRWCDQIAVTKAAETPSPSAGARVSISGGDGLTPGIQATKGAVVVETIIDPKKTPETIFRIEAEPPEPQESEAEVAEEEDEIEEAPAPAPAAAPPAAVHDTTELDNLLADLSADDEEEADEEGMDPELEALLADL
;
A
#
# COMPACT_ATOMS: atom_id res chain seq x y z
N MET A 1 -4.46 -20.44 -41.11
CA MET A 1 -3.30 -19.66 -40.63
C MET A 1 -3.03 -20.18 -39.22
N SER A 2 -1.79 -20.57 -38.97
CA SER A 2 -1.33 -21.53 -37.96
C SER A 2 -1.52 -21.09 -36.51
N ASP A 3 -1.74 -22.08 -35.64
CA ASP A 3 -1.94 -22.03 -34.18
C ASP A 3 -0.61 -21.79 -33.40
N SER A 4 0.24 -20.84 -33.81
CA SER A 4 1.51 -20.57 -33.13
C SER A 4 1.62 -19.19 -32.48
N ASP A 5 0.60 -18.32 -32.63
CA ASP A 5 0.72 -16.89 -32.29
C ASP A 5 -0.20 -16.48 -31.13
N LYS A 6 -0.57 -17.40 -30.22
CA LYS A 6 -1.52 -17.14 -29.11
C LYS A 6 -1.02 -17.49 -27.71
N ASP A 7 0.22 -17.97 -27.57
CA ASP A 7 0.78 -18.31 -26.25
C ASP A 7 1.47 -17.10 -25.55
N ASP A 8 1.53 -15.93 -26.19
CA ASP A 8 2.23 -14.74 -25.65
C ASP A 8 1.31 -13.73 -24.92
N ASP A 9 -0.02 -13.88 -24.93
CA ASP A 9 -0.93 -12.85 -24.42
C ASP A 9 -1.15 -12.89 -22.88
N LEU A 10 -0.89 -14.01 -22.21
CA LEU A 10 -1.05 -14.09 -20.74
C LEU A 10 0.15 -13.50 -19.98
N ASP A 11 1.36 -13.60 -20.55
CA ASP A 11 2.54 -12.92 -20.03
C ASP A 11 2.51 -11.41 -20.35
N ALA A 12 1.78 -10.98 -21.39
CA ALA A 12 1.52 -9.57 -21.68
C ALA A 12 0.61 -8.90 -20.62
N LEU A 13 -0.42 -9.60 -20.12
CA LEU A 13 -1.25 -9.16 -18.99
C LEU A 13 -0.45 -8.98 -17.67
N LEU A 14 0.72 -9.62 -17.57
CA LEU A 14 1.63 -9.53 -16.42
C LEU A 14 2.85 -8.62 -16.66
N ASN A 15 3.17 -8.23 -17.91
CA ASN A 15 4.39 -7.47 -18.23
C ASN A 15 4.24 -6.14 -19.00
N ASP A 16 3.05 -5.72 -19.43
CA ASP A 16 2.95 -4.46 -20.16
C ASP A 16 2.84 -3.22 -19.26
N ILE A 17 3.92 -2.42 -19.27
CA ILE A 17 3.95 -1.04 -19.79
C ILE A 17 5.30 -0.38 -19.45
N ILE A 18 6.15 -0.22 -20.47
CA ILE A 18 7.06 0.92 -20.61
C ILE A 18 6.45 1.76 -21.73
N GLU A 19 5.69 2.80 -21.38
CA GLU A 19 5.36 3.87 -22.32
C GLU A 19 6.50 4.89 -22.26
N GLU A 20 7.25 4.97 -23.36
CA GLU A 20 8.28 5.99 -23.57
C GLU A 20 7.63 7.38 -23.54
N SER A 21 7.89 8.13 -22.47
CA SER A 21 7.66 9.57 -22.46
C SER A 21 8.62 10.23 -23.44
N ASP A 22 8.09 10.94 -24.43
CA ASP A 22 8.85 11.72 -25.42
C ASP A 22 9.92 12.60 -24.74
N ALA A 23 11.18 12.21 -24.92
CA ALA A 23 12.32 13.03 -24.56
C ALA A 23 12.44 14.19 -25.56
N PRO A 24 12.69 15.44 -25.11
CA PRO A 24 12.86 16.54 -26.03
C PRO A 24 14.14 16.35 -26.86
N THR A 25 13.99 16.42 -28.18
CA THR A 25 15.06 16.37 -29.18
C THR A 25 16.18 17.36 -28.87
N GLU A 26 17.40 16.83 -28.70
CA GLU A 26 18.63 17.60 -28.56
C GLU A 26 18.93 18.40 -29.84
N GLY A 27 19.10 19.70 -29.69
CA GLY A 27 19.60 20.57 -30.74
C GLY A 27 19.95 21.94 -30.18
N GLU A 28 21.17 22.09 -29.66
CA GLU A 28 22.08 23.22 -29.93
C GLU A 28 23.32 23.13 -29.04
N THR A 29 24.48 22.97 -29.68
CA THR A 29 25.80 22.95 -29.05
C THR A 29 26.17 24.35 -28.54
N ALA A 30 26.21 24.53 -27.22
CA ALA A 30 26.85 25.68 -26.58
C ALA A 30 28.13 25.21 -25.86
N GLU A 31 29.27 25.36 -26.54
CA GLU A 31 30.59 25.32 -25.91
C GLU A 31 30.71 26.48 -24.90
N GLY A 32 30.97 26.16 -23.63
CA GLY A 32 31.46 27.13 -22.65
C GLY A 32 30.59 27.36 -21.42
N ALA A 33 30.34 26.33 -20.62
CA ALA A 33 30.00 26.49 -19.21
C ALA A 33 30.87 25.53 -18.40
N SER A 34 31.64 26.05 -17.44
CA SER A 34 32.31 25.25 -16.42
C SER A 34 31.31 24.28 -15.80
N ALA A 35 31.61 22.98 -15.84
CA ALA A 35 30.78 21.96 -15.22
C ALA A 35 30.66 22.26 -13.71
N SER A 36 29.59 22.94 -13.32
CA SER A 36 29.19 23.07 -11.92
C SER A 36 29.00 21.65 -11.39
N VAL A 37 29.79 21.28 -10.40
CA VAL A 37 29.56 20.04 -9.65
C VAL A 37 28.17 20.20 -9.02
N PHE A 38 27.21 19.41 -9.48
CA PHE A 38 25.91 19.33 -8.83
C PHE A 38 26.11 18.62 -7.49
N GLU A 39 25.83 19.33 -6.41
CA GLU A 39 25.75 18.78 -5.06
C GLU A 39 24.27 18.78 -4.65
N PRO A 40 23.75 17.64 -4.18
CA PRO A 40 22.35 17.56 -3.77
C PRO A 40 22.11 18.40 -2.51
N ASP A 41 20.98 19.11 -2.47
CA ASP A 41 20.63 19.96 -1.34
C ASP A 41 19.66 19.25 -0.38
N PHE A 42 20.24 18.67 0.67
CA PHE A 42 19.49 17.99 1.74
C PHE A 42 19.10 18.90 2.91
N GLY A 43 19.18 20.23 2.75
CA GLY A 43 18.94 21.21 3.82
C GLY A 43 19.93 21.10 4.99
N GLU A 44 19.75 21.90 6.02
CA GLU A 44 20.58 21.95 7.22
C GLU A 44 19.68 21.99 8.45
N VAL A 45 20.10 21.31 9.52
CA VAL A 45 19.55 21.48 10.87
C VAL A 45 20.71 21.93 11.75
N THR A 46 20.62 23.14 12.30
CA THR A 46 21.74 23.71 13.08
C THR A 46 21.51 23.69 14.58
N CYS A 47 20.28 23.46 15.02
CA CYS A 47 19.92 23.33 16.42
C CYS A 47 20.30 21.95 16.99
N GLU A 48 20.45 21.87 18.31
CA GLU A 48 20.65 20.59 18.99
C GLU A 48 19.35 19.79 18.98
N ALA A 49 19.43 18.48 18.70
CA ALA A 49 18.28 17.60 18.76
C ALA A 49 17.65 17.64 20.17
N PRO A 50 16.31 17.74 20.27
CA PRO A 50 15.66 17.83 21.56
C PRO A 50 15.82 16.53 22.34
N LYS A 51 15.90 16.64 23.67
CA LYS A 51 15.89 15.47 24.55
C LYS A 51 14.48 14.94 24.69
N LEU A 52 14.18 13.83 24.01
CA LEU A 52 12.90 13.16 24.14
C LEU A 52 12.87 12.31 25.42
N ASN A 53 11.84 12.50 26.26
CA ASN A 53 11.63 11.67 27.46
C ASN A 53 10.88 10.37 27.11
N ILE A 54 11.43 9.56 26.20
CA ILE A 54 10.84 8.29 25.78
C ILE A 54 11.25 7.19 26.76
N THR A 55 10.26 6.51 27.32
CA THR A 55 10.43 5.34 28.19
C THR A 55 9.92 4.06 27.50
N LEU A 56 10.20 2.90 28.10
CA LEU A 56 9.65 1.61 27.63
C LEU A 56 8.11 1.56 27.67
N ASP A 57 7.50 2.39 28.52
CA ASP A 57 6.06 2.48 28.70
C ASP A 57 5.41 3.59 27.83
N SER A 58 6.21 4.33 27.06
CA SER A 58 5.69 5.41 26.21
C SER A 58 4.82 4.85 25.08
N PRO A 59 3.61 5.39 24.83
CA PRO A 59 2.71 4.87 23.81
C PRO A 59 3.36 4.88 22.43
N PHE A 60 3.09 3.87 21.60
CA PHE A 60 3.43 3.91 20.19
C PHE A 60 2.40 4.75 19.45
N HIS A 61 2.86 5.91 19.02
CA HIS A 61 2.08 6.88 18.28
C HIS A 61 2.44 6.78 16.79
N LEU A 62 1.50 6.29 15.98
CA LEU A 62 1.59 6.26 14.52
C LEU A 62 0.95 7.53 13.95
N ALA A 63 1.78 8.47 13.50
CA ALA A 63 1.29 9.63 12.77
C ALA A 63 1.10 9.25 11.29
N VAL A 64 -0.06 9.55 10.71
CA VAL A 64 -0.34 9.33 9.28
C VAL A 64 -0.56 10.68 8.61
N ILE A 65 0.19 10.95 7.54
CA ILE A 65 0.08 12.16 6.76
C ILE A 65 -0.36 11.84 5.33
N GLY A 66 -1.33 12.61 4.83
CA GLY A 66 -1.98 12.42 3.54
C GLY A 66 -2.99 13.53 3.26
N ASP A 67 -3.49 13.60 2.03
CA ASP A 67 -4.54 14.55 1.64
C ASP A 67 -5.93 13.98 1.99
N PHE A 68 -6.33 14.12 3.26
CA PHE A 68 -7.59 13.57 3.79
C PHE A 68 -8.80 14.42 3.40
N SER A 69 -8.62 15.73 3.22
CA SER A 69 -9.69 16.64 2.77
C SER A 69 -9.82 16.74 1.24
N GLY A 70 -8.85 16.21 0.49
CA GLY A 70 -8.78 16.34 -0.97
C GLY A 70 -8.44 17.75 -1.44
N ARG A 71 -7.91 18.59 -0.55
CA ARG A 71 -7.66 20.03 -0.79
C ARG A 71 -6.66 20.30 -1.91
N ALA A 72 -5.73 19.39 -2.17
CA ALA A 72 -4.71 19.60 -3.21
C ALA A 72 -5.30 19.55 -4.63
N ASN A 73 -6.42 18.84 -4.82
CA ASN A 73 -7.17 18.83 -6.08
C ASN A 73 -7.58 20.26 -6.47
N ARG A 74 -8.00 21.09 -5.50
CA ARG A 74 -8.37 22.51 -5.69
C ARG A 74 -7.25 23.50 -5.43
N MET A 75 -6.00 23.06 -5.37
CA MET A 75 -4.83 23.92 -5.14
C MET A 75 -4.82 24.72 -3.83
N ALA A 76 -5.59 24.28 -2.84
CA ALA A 76 -5.49 24.83 -1.49
C ALA A 76 -4.27 24.18 -0.81
N LEU A 77 -3.12 24.86 -0.80
CA LEU A 77 -1.88 24.39 -0.18
C LEU A 77 -1.55 25.23 1.06
N TYR A 78 -1.05 24.57 2.11
CA TYR A 78 -0.66 25.22 3.36
C TYR A 78 0.67 25.96 3.20
N ASP A 79 0.85 27.05 3.92
CA ASP A 79 2.19 27.56 4.21
C ASP A 79 2.83 26.88 5.43
N SER A 80 4.11 27.18 5.68
CA SER A 80 4.86 26.59 6.79
C SER A 80 4.27 26.94 8.17
N ASP A 81 3.64 28.10 8.33
CA ASP A 81 3.05 28.53 9.60
C ASP A 81 1.72 27.82 9.86
N GLU A 82 0.90 27.64 8.82
CA GLU A 82 -0.32 26.85 8.87
C GLU A 82 -0.02 25.38 9.17
N LEU A 83 0.98 24.78 8.50
CA LEU A 83 1.42 23.40 8.75
C LEU A 83 1.87 23.19 10.20
N ALA A 84 2.62 24.15 10.76
CA ALA A 84 3.17 24.04 12.11
C ALA A 84 2.07 23.91 13.18
N VAL A 85 0.91 24.52 12.97
CA VAL A 85 -0.20 24.55 13.94
C VAL A 85 -1.32 23.55 13.61
N LEU A 86 -1.09 22.63 12.66
CA LEU A 86 -2.08 21.63 12.32
C LEU A 86 -2.43 20.77 13.54
N LYS A 87 -3.74 20.59 13.73
CA LYS A 87 -4.26 19.72 14.77
C LYS A 87 -4.30 18.28 14.25
N GLY A 88 -3.68 17.37 14.99
CA GLY A 88 -3.81 15.94 14.74
C GLY A 88 -5.22 15.44 15.08
N HIS A 89 -5.75 14.54 14.25
CA HIS A 89 -7.04 13.87 14.46
C HIS A 89 -6.81 12.43 14.89
N ASN A 90 -7.15 12.08 16.13
CA ASN A 90 -7.02 10.70 16.60
C ASN A 90 -7.99 9.79 15.86
N VAL A 91 -7.54 8.57 15.59
CA VAL A 91 -8.32 7.50 14.98
C VAL A 91 -8.44 6.36 15.98
N ASP A 92 -9.64 5.85 16.11
CA ASP A 92 -10.02 4.58 16.71
C ASP A 92 -11.17 3.99 15.88
N VAL A 93 -11.66 2.81 16.25
CA VAL A 93 -12.75 2.12 15.54
C VAL A 93 -14.01 2.98 15.48
N ASP A 94 -14.30 3.77 16.52
CA ASP A 94 -15.53 4.58 16.61
C ASP A 94 -15.43 5.89 15.82
N THR A 95 -14.24 6.50 15.76
CA THR A 95 -14.02 7.81 15.12
C THR A 95 -13.71 7.70 13.64
N ALA A 96 -13.25 6.54 13.14
CA ALA A 96 -12.90 6.34 11.74
C ALA A 96 -14.07 6.67 10.78
N GLU A 97 -15.31 6.31 11.14
CA GLU A 97 -16.52 6.56 10.33
C GLU A 97 -16.89 8.06 10.25
N ASP A 98 -16.68 8.81 11.34
CA ASP A 98 -17.05 10.23 11.44
C ASP A 98 -15.99 11.19 10.86
N LEU A 99 -14.75 10.72 10.71
CA LEU A 99 -13.62 11.58 10.35
C LEU A 99 -13.78 12.24 8.98
N PRO A 100 -14.25 11.58 7.90
CA PRO A 100 -14.45 12.22 6.61
C PRO A 100 -15.30 13.50 6.71
N ALA A 101 -16.44 13.45 7.40
CA ALA A 101 -17.28 14.63 7.67
C ALA A 101 -16.54 15.75 8.42
N ARG A 102 -15.63 15.41 9.35
CA ARG A 102 -14.83 16.40 10.10
C ARG A 102 -13.79 17.10 9.24
N PHE A 103 -13.22 16.41 8.25
CA PHE A 103 -12.28 17.01 7.29
C PHE A 103 -12.96 17.87 6.24
N LYS A 104 -14.30 17.83 6.12
CA LYS A 104 -15.09 18.62 5.16
C LYS A 104 -14.56 18.44 3.75
N ILE A 105 -14.52 17.17 3.34
CA ILE A 105 -14.00 16.76 2.04
C ILE A 105 -14.78 17.48 0.94
N ASN A 106 -14.04 18.01 -0.02
CA ASN A 106 -14.61 18.61 -1.22
C ASN A 106 -13.56 18.53 -2.33
N ILE A 107 -13.86 17.70 -3.32
CA ILE A 107 -13.05 17.51 -4.52
C ILE A 107 -13.84 17.84 -5.78
N GLU A 108 -13.14 18.28 -6.81
CA GLU A 108 -13.65 18.61 -8.14
C GLU A 108 -13.16 17.57 -9.15
N LEU A 109 -14.09 16.82 -9.73
CA LEU A 109 -13.83 15.72 -10.66
C LEU A 109 -14.03 16.19 -12.10
N ASP A 110 -12.93 16.31 -12.86
CA ASP A 110 -12.99 16.50 -14.30
C ASP A 110 -13.15 15.13 -14.99
N LEU A 111 -14.36 14.85 -15.49
CA LEU A 111 -14.68 13.59 -16.15
C LEU A 111 -14.39 13.62 -17.66
N ALA A 112 -14.28 14.77 -18.31
CA ALA A 112 -14.13 14.84 -19.77
C ALA A 112 -12.79 15.44 -20.25
N GLY A 113 -11.99 15.99 -19.33
CA GLY A 113 -10.76 16.71 -19.63
C GLY A 113 -11.01 18.10 -20.22
N ASP A 114 -12.20 18.67 -20.02
CA ASP A 114 -12.61 19.97 -20.58
C ASP A 114 -12.75 21.07 -19.52
N GLU A 115 -12.11 20.89 -18.36
CA GLU A 115 -12.13 21.80 -17.20
C GLU A 115 -13.52 21.98 -16.56
N LYS A 116 -14.56 21.28 -17.04
CA LYS A 116 -15.86 21.17 -16.35
C LYS A 116 -15.79 20.11 -15.27
N VAL A 117 -16.26 20.45 -14.07
CA VAL A 117 -16.10 19.58 -12.90
C VAL A 117 -17.44 19.19 -12.28
N ILE A 118 -17.47 17.98 -11.73
CA ILE A 118 -18.52 17.51 -10.81
C ILE A 118 -17.94 17.53 -9.41
N ARG A 119 -18.64 18.14 -8.45
CA ARG A 119 -18.20 18.15 -7.05
C ARG A 119 -18.60 16.86 -6.35
N PHE A 120 -17.72 16.39 -5.47
CA PHE A 120 -17.98 15.25 -4.60
C PHE A 120 -17.61 15.62 -3.16
N GLU A 121 -18.55 15.47 -2.24
CA GLU A 121 -18.43 15.90 -0.84
C GLU A 121 -18.76 14.75 0.14
N PRO A 122 -17.99 13.64 0.12
CA PRO A 122 -18.28 12.50 0.97
C PRO A 122 -18.13 12.86 2.45
N SER A 123 -19.05 12.35 3.24
CA SER A 123 -19.16 12.53 4.68
C SER A 123 -18.78 11.27 5.46
N CYS A 124 -18.78 10.10 4.82
CA CYS A 124 -18.37 8.81 5.36
C CYS A 124 -17.70 7.93 4.29
N ILE A 125 -17.26 6.72 4.67
CA ILE A 125 -16.60 5.79 3.73
C ILE A 125 -17.60 5.10 2.80
N GLU A 126 -18.85 4.99 3.22
CA GLU A 126 -19.96 4.41 2.46
C GLU A 126 -20.35 5.27 1.27
N ASP A 127 -20.13 6.59 1.32
CA ASP A 127 -20.41 7.51 0.20
C ASP A 127 -19.53 7.21 -1.04
N PHE A 128 -18.46 6.42 -0.89
CA PHE A 128 -17.66 5.91 -2.03
C PHE A 128 -18.27 4.65 -2.67
N HIS A 129 -19.37 4.12 -2.14
CA HIS A 129 -20.07 2.98 -2.71
C HIS A 129 -20.79 3.39 -4.00
N PRO A 130 -20.81 2.56 -5.07
CA PRO A 130 -21.40 2.92 -6.34
C PRO A 130 -22.88 3.31 -6.25
N ASP A 131 -23.66 2.64 -5.41
CA ASP A 131 -25.08 2.99 -5.23
C ASP A 131 -25.26 4.40 -4.65
N GLU A 132 -24.41 4.82 -3.69
CA GLU A 132 -24.44 6.19 -3.14
C GLU A 132 -24.01 7.22 -4.20
N ILE A 133 -22.95 6.92 -4.97
CA ILE A 133 -22.51 7.77 -6.09
C ILE A 133 -23.63 7.97 -7.12
N ILE A 134 -24.37 6.90 -7.45
CA ILE A 134 -25.48 6.93 -8.41
C ILE A 134 -26.66 7.78 -7.90
N ASP A 135 -26.80 7.91 -6.59
CA ASP A 135 -27.88 8.67 -5.96
C ASP A 135 -27.46 10.12 -5.66
N GLU A 136 -26.18 10.41 -5.43
CA GLU A 136 -25.66 11.76 -5.20
C GLU A 136 -25.40 12.54 -6.52
N PHE A 137 -24.94 11.87 -7.57
CA PHE A 137 -24.49 12.55 -8.79
C PHE A 137 -25.64 12.76 -9.79
N GLU A 138 -25.99 14.03 -10.07
CA GLU A 138 -27.09 14.42 -10.97
C GLU A 138 -26.98 13.83 -12.39
N ILE A 139 -25.76 13.51 -12.86
CA ILE A 139 -25.54 12.84 -14.15
C ILE A 139 -26.32 11.51 -14.28
N PHE A 140 -26.52 10.78 -13.18
CA PHE A 140 -27.27 9.52 -13.20
C PHE A 140 -28.78 9.74 -13.19
N ASP A 141 -29.27 10.86 -12.66
CA ASP A 141 -30.69 11.20 -12.72
C ASP A 141 -31.14 11.47 -14.16
N GLU A 142 -30.31 12.14 -14.95
CA GLU A 142 -30.56 12.32 -16.39
C GLU A 142 -30.62 10.97 -17.13
N LEU A 143 -29.71 10.05 -16.83
CA LEU A 143 -29.67 8.72 -17.44
C LEU A 143 -30.85 7.84 -17.01
N LYS A 144 -31.21 7.87 -15.71
CA LYS A 144 -32.41 7.20 -15.17
C LYS A 144 -33.68 7.75 -15.85
N ALA A 145 -33.78 9.07 -16.02
CA ALA A 145 -34.91 9.73 -16.70
C ALA A 145 -34.98 9.37 -18.18
N LEU A 146 -33.83 9.31 -18.86
CA LEU A 146 -33.73 8.90 -20.26
C LEU A 146 -34.18 7.44 -20.45
N ARG A 147 -33.70 6.52 -19.59
CA ARG A 147 -34.13 5.11 -19.57
C ARG A 147 -35.64 4.97 -19.40
N SER A 148 -36.23 5.74 -18.48
CA SER A 148 -37.69 5.77 -18.28
C SER A 148 -38.43 6.32 -19.51
N SER A 149 -37.89 7.37 -20.13
CA SER A 149 -38.47 8.01 -21.32
C SER A 149 -38.45 7.10 -22.55
N LEU A 150 -37.44 6.25 -22.71
CA LEU A 150 -37.40 5.23 -23.77
C LEU A 150 -38.50 4.17 -23.61
N LYS A 151 -38.78 3.74 -22.38
CA LYS A 151 -39.84 2.74 -22.12
C LYS A 151 -41.25 3.27 -22.39
N ASN A 152 -41.41 4.59 -22.47
CA ASN A 152 -42.68 5.27 -22.68
C ASN A 152 -42.93 5.58 -24.17
N PRO A 153 -43.97 5.02 -24.82
CA PRO A 153 -44.20 5.21 -26.26
C PRO A 153 -44.38 6.66 -26.71
N GLY A 154 -44.87 7.54 -25.82
CA GLY A 154 -45.11 8.96 -26.13
C GLY A 154 -43.84 9.82 -26.12
N THR A 155 -42.77 9.36 -25.46
CA THR A 155 -41.50 10.07 -25.30
C THR A 155 -40.34 9.38 -26.01
N PHE A 156 -40.53 8.13 -26.45
CA PHE A 156 -39.53 7.31 -27.13
C PHE A 156 -38.80 8.06 -28.26
N SER A 157 -39.53 8.70 -29.17
CA SER A 157 -38.91 9.38 -30.32
C SER A 157 -37.98 10.52 -29.93
N ASN A 158 -38.27 11.23 -28.84
CA ASN A 158 -37.40 12.32 -28.38
C ASN A 158 -36.18 11.76 -27.64
N ALA A 159 -36.37 10.75 -26.80
CA ALA A 159 -35.29 10.09 -26.07
C ALA A 159 -34.31 9.38 -27.03
N ALA A 160 -34.82 8.72 -28.06
CA ALA A 160 -34.01 8.13 -29.13
C ALA A 160 -33.19 9.19 -29.86
N ALA A 161 -33.79 10.35 -30.19
CA ALA A 161 -33.09 11.43 -30.87
C ALA A 161 -31.93 12.02 -30.05
N THR A 162 -32.06 12.10 -28.71
CA THR A 162 -30.95 12.51 -27.83
C THR A 162 -29.79 11.52 -27.88
N ILE A 163 -30.08 10.22 -27.89
CA ILE A 163 -29.04 9.19 -28.01
C ILE A 163 -28.39 9.22 -29.39
N ASP A 164 -29.19 9.38 -30.45
CA ASP A 164 -28.68 9.50 -31.82
C ASP A 164 -27.73 10.71 -31.95
N GLU A 165 -28.05 11.85 -31.31
CA GLU A 165 -27.20 13.04 -31.27
C GLU A 165 -25.85 12.77 -30.58
N TRP A 166 -25.84 12.02 -29.47
CA TRP A 166 -24.59 11.60 -28.82
C TRP A 166 -23.72 10.72 -29.71
N LEU A 167 -24.34 9.83 -30.50
CA LEU A 167 -23.63 8.92 -31.42
C LEU A 167 -23.07 9.65 -32.65
N GLU A 168 -23.74 10.71 -33.11
CA GLU A 168 -23.25 11.56 -34.19
C GLU A 168 -22.06 12.44 -33.74
N ASN A 169 -22.07 12.89 -32.48
CA ASN A 169 -20.96 13.60 -31.86
C ASN A 169 -19.82 12.63 -31.54
N LYS A 170 -18.99 12.32 -32.55
CA LYS A 170 -17.68 11.68 -32.34
C LYS A 170 -16.76 12.62 -31.56
N GLY A 171 -16.88 12.58 -30.23
CA GLY A 171 -16.01 13.31 -29.33
C GLY A 171 -14.55 12.91 -29.55
N GLU A 172 -13.64 13.85 -29.37
CA GLU A 172 -12.23 13.52 -29.19
C GLU A 172 -12.09 12.59 -27.98
N LYS A 173 -11.15 11.64 -28.05
CA LYS A 173 -10.87 10.79 -26.89
C LYS A 173 -10.55 11.69 -25.69
N PRO A 174 -11.16 11.45 -24.53
CA PRO A 174 -10.87 12.23 -23.34
C PRO A 174 -9.36 12.20 -23.07
N VAL A 175 -8.82 13.36 -22.70
CA VAL A 175 -7.40 13.52 -22.37
C VAL A 175 -7.07 12.59 -21.19
N SER A 176 -5.90 11.96 -21.23
CA SER A 176 -5.43 11.07 -20.17
C SER A 176 -5.55 11.77 -18.81
N GLN A 177 -6.14 11.07 -17.83
CA GLN A 177 -6.29 11.57 -16.47
C GLN A 177 -4.93 11.95 -15.89
N ARG A 178 -4.88 13.13 -15.28
CA ARG A 178 -3.71 13.64 -14.58
C ARG A 178 -3.53 12.86 -13.28
N ASN A 179 -2.29 12.53 -12.91
CA ASN A 179 -2.00 11.95 -11.59
C ASN A 179 -2.50 12.90 -10.47
N SER A 180 -3.04 12.32 -9.39
CA SER A 180 -3.52 13.12 -8.26
C SER A 180 -2.41 13.87 -7.56
N ARG A 181 -2.68 15.14 -7.24
CA ARG A 181 -1.75 16.05 -6.57
C ARG A 181 -1.66 15.79 -5.06
N GLY A 182 -2.68 15.12 -4.50
CA GLY A 182 -2.75 14.80 -3.07
C GLY A 182 -1.76 13.71 -2.65
N SER A 183 -1.49 12.75 -3.53
CA SER A 183 -0.73 11.53 -3.22
C SER A 183 0.55 11.33 -4.03
N VAL A 184 0.73 11.98 -5.18
CA VAL A 184 1.91 11.80 -6.04
C VAL A 184 2.74 13.08 -6.06
N ILE A 185 4.04 12.97 -5.79
CA ILE A 185 4.98 14.09 -5.93
C ILE A 185 5.35 14.23 -7.42
N PRO A 186 5.16 15.41 -8.04
CA PRO A 186 5.48 15.64 -9.45
C PRO A 186 6.95 15.39 -9.80
N VAL A 187 7.19 14.49 -10.75
CA VAL A 187 8.54 14.07 -11.20
C VAL A 187 9.26 15.09 -12.08
N ASP A 188 8.52 16.01 -12.70
CA ASP A 188 8.97 16.99 -13.68
C ASP A 188 9.38 18.34 -13.05
N LYS A 189 9.31 18.45 -11.72
CA LYS A 189 9.61 19.68 -10.97
C LYS A 189 11.00 19.64 -10.34
N LYS A 190 11.68 20.78 -10.30
CA LYS A 190 12.87 21.01 -9.47
C LYS A 190 12.47 21.39 -8.04
N LEU A 191 13.44 21.31 -7.11
CA LEU A 191 13.23 21.74 -5.73
C LEU A 191 12.69 23.18 -5.64
N SER A 192 13.24 24.11 -6.44
CA SER A 192 12.76 25.49 -6.52
C SER A 192 11.33 25.63 -7.02
N ASP A 193 10.86 24.73 -7.89
CA ASP A 193 9.53 24.79 -8.48
C ASP A 193 8.44 24.43 -7.46
N PHE A 194 8.78 23.63 -6.44
CA PHE A 194 7.88 23.35 -5.31
C PHE A 194 7.69 24.59 -4.43
N SER A 195 8.75 25.34 -4.17
CA SER A 195 8.66 26.58 -3.36
C SER A 195 7.77 27.66 -4.00
N ALA A 196 7.73 27.68 -5.34
CA ALA A 196 6.94 28.64 -6.11
C ALA A 196 5.43 28.30 -6.21
N LEU A 197 4.96 27.23 -5.54
CA LEU A 197 3.55 26.84 -5.61
C LEU A 197 2.59 27.81 -4.90
N ILE A 198 3.08 28.75 -4.07
CA ILE A 198 2.26 29.77 -3.36
C ILE A 198 1.56 30.72 -4.33
N ASP A 199 2.27 31.13 -5.37
CA ASP A 199 1.85 32.25 -6.21
C ASP A 199 0.90 31.84 -7.35
N ARG A 200 0.50 30.56 -7.40
CA ARG A 200 -0.44 30.10 -8.43
C ARG A 200 -1.86 30.42 -7.99
N PRO A 201 -2.62 31.21 -8.77
CA PRO A 201 -4.02 31.43 -8.46
C PRO A 201 -4.76 30.10 -8.48
N VAL A 202 -5.64 29.89 -7.50
CA VAL A 202 -6.66 28.83 -7.56
C VAL A 202 -7.47 29.12 -8.83
N LYS A 203 -7.45 28.19 -9.79
CA LYS A 203 -8.32 28.29 -10.95
C LYS A 203 -9.73 27.95 -10.47
N GLU A 204 -10.67 28.83 -10.70
CA GLU A 204 -12.09 28.50 -10.57
C GLU A 204 -12.45 27.62 -11.76
N HIS A 205 -12.83 26.37 -11.49
CA HIS A 205 -13.37 25.46 -12.49
C HIS A 205 -14.88 25.72 -12.67
N GLU A 206 -15.36 25.64 -13.90
CA GLU A 206 -16.80 25.77 -14.17
C GLU A 206 -17.50 24.46 -13.77
N GLU A 207 -18.56 24.57 -12.97
CA GLU A 207 -19.39 23.43 -12.62
C GLU A 207 -20.18 22.96 -13.84
N ALA A 208 -20.34 21.65 -13.99
CA ALA A 208 -21.07 21.09 -15.13
C ALA A 208 -22.57 21.41 -15.03
N ASP A 209 -23.02 22.43 -15.78
CA ASP A 209 -24.45 22.84 -15.82
C ASP A 209 -25.31 21.99 -16.80
N ASP A 210 -24.69 21.34 -17.78
CA ASP A 210 -25.36 20.50 -18.78
C ASP A 210 -24.63 19.15 -18.88
N PHE A 211 -25.24 18.11 -18.30
CA PHE A 211 -24.67 16.77 -18.29
C PHE A 211 -24.93 16.03 -19.60
N THR A 212 -25.86 16.46 -20.45
CA THR A 212 -26.15 15.80 -21.73
C THR A 212 -24.93 15.89 -22.67
N ASP A 213 -24.28 17.06 -22.74
CA ASP A 213 -23.03 17.25 -23.47
C ASP A 213 -21.88 16.42 -22.87
N LEU A 214 -21.81 16.37 -21.53
CA LEU A 214 -20.76 15.65 -20.81
C LEU A 214 -20.87 14.13 -21.05
N ILE A 215 -22.10 13.59 -20.97
CA ILE A 215 -22.42 12.19 -21.27
C ILE A 215 -22.02 11.86 -22.71
N GLY A 216 -22.40 12.69 -23.69
CA GLY A 216 -22.02 12.46 -25.09
C GLY A 216 -20.51 12.33 -25.29
N LYS A 217 -19.72 13.18 -24.61
CA LYS A 217 -18.24 13.11 -24.66
C LYS A 217 -17.66 11.89 -23.96
N ILE A 218 -18.23 11.50 -22.82
CA ILE A 218 -17.76 10.33 -22.05
C ILE A 218 -17.99 9.05 -22.86
N VAL A 219 -19.10 8.93 -23.58
CA VAL A 219 -19.57 7.64 -24.07
C VAL A 219 -19.40 7.46 -25.59
N SER A 220 -19.29 8.54 -26.38
CA SER A 220 -19.09 8.43 -27.84
C SER A 220 -17.93 7.52 -28.28
N PRO A 221 -16.81 7.33 -27.53
CA PRO A 221 -15.78 6.36 -27.89
C PRO A 221 -16.15 4.88 -27.64
N HIS A 222 -17.21 4.63 -26.84
CA HIS A 222 -17.52 3.31 -26.28
C HIS A 222 -18.80 2.67 -26.85
N ILE A 223 -19.59 3.38 -27.65
CA ILE A 223 -20.81 2.83 -28.28
C ILE A 223 -20.62 2.64 -29.78
N THR A 224 -21.12 1.51 -30.31
CA THR A 224 -21.26 1.29 -31.74
C THR A 224 -22.73 1.46 -32.17
N PRO A 225 -23.05 2.40 -33.07
CA PRO A 225 -24.42 2.58 -33.57
C PRO A 225 -24.91 1.33 -34.32
N ALA A 226 -26.16 0.92 -34.07
CA ALA A 226 -26.85 -0.09 -34.87
C ALA A 226 -27.49 0.52 -36.12
N ASP A 227 -27.60 -0.23 -37.23
CA ASP A 227 -28.16 0.27 -38.50
C ASP A 227 -29.68 0.59 -38.43
N ASN A 228 -30.42 -0.07 -37.53
CA ASN A 228 -31.86 0.14 -37.32
C ASN A 228 -32.23 -0.17 -35.85
N PRO A 229 -31.90 0.74 -34.93
CA PRO A 229 -32.03 0.49 -33.49
C PRO A 229 -33.49 0.33 -33.06
N GLN A 230 -33.74 -0.69 -32.25
CA GLN A 230 -35.00 -0.96 -31.58
C GLN A 230 -34.94 -0.50 -30.12
N LEU A 231 -36.05 -0.61 -29.40
CA LEU A 231 -36.11 -0.23 -27.98
C LEU A 231 -35.03 -0.92 -27.14
N ASP A 232 -34.83 -2.22 -27.35
CA ASP A 232 -33.85 -2.99 -26.59
C ASP A 232 -32.41 -2.49 -26.88
N ASP A 233 -32.10 -2.13 -28.13
CA ASP A 233 -30.81 -1.55 -28.50
C ASP A 233 -30.57 -0.20 -27.79
N TYR A 234 -31.59 0.68 -27.71
CA TYR A 234 -31.47 1.94 -26.98
C TYR A 234 -31.32 1.74 -25.47
N LEU A 235 -31.97 0.72 -24.90
CA LEU A 235 -31.83 0.40 -23.47
C LEU A 235 -30.42 -0.13 -23.15
N GLU A 236 -29.87 -0.99 -24.01
CA GLU A 236 -28.50 -1.48 -23.90
C GLU A 236 -27.48 -0.34 -24.01
N ILE A 237 -27.72 0.62 -24.91
CA ILE A 237 -26.90 1.83 -25.01
C ILE A 237 -26.91 2.60 -23.69
N VAL A 238 -28.08 2.86 -23.10
CA VAL A 238 -28.16 3.59 -21.82
C VAL A 238 -27.48 2.82 -20.67
N GLU A 239 -27.59 1.48 -20.62
CA GLU A 239 -26.89 0.68 -19.62
C GLU A 239 -25.36 0.70 -19.81
N THR A 240 -24.90 0.71 -21.06
CA THR A 240 -23.47 0.90 -21.40
C THR A 240 -22.99 2.29 -20.99
N VAL A 241 -23.80 3.33 -21.22
CA VAL A 241 -23.54 4.71 -20.78
C VAL A 241 -23.39 4.77 -19.26
N MET A 242 -24.36 4.24 -18.50
CA MET A 242 -24.32 4.24 -17.03
C MET A 242 -23.08 3.51 -16.52
N THR A 243 -22.76 2.33 -17.06
CA THR A 243 -21.57 1.56 -16.71
C THR A 243 -20.29 2.35 -16.97
N THR A 244 -20.17 2.96 -18.15
CA THR A 244 -18.98 3.72 -18.57
C THR A 244 -18.78 4.96 -17.70
N THR A 245 -19.86 5.71 -17.44
CA THR A 245 -19.82 6.90 -16.58
C THR A 245 -19.41 6.55 -15.15
N LEU A 246 -20.02 5.54 -14.55
CA LEU A 246 -19.69 5.10 -13.20
C LEU A 246 -18.24 4.61 -13.10
N ARG A 247 -17.79 3.79 -14.06
CA ARG A 247 -16.40 3.35 -14.14
C ARG A 247 -15.45 4.54 -14.24
N LYS A 248 -15.80 5.58 -15.01
CA LYS A 248 -14.96 6.77 -15.17
C LYS A 248 -14.85 7.61 -13.90
N ILE A 249 -15.91 7.65 -13.08
CA ILE A 249 -15.89 8.28 -11.75
C ILE A 249 -14.98 7.45 -10.82
N LEU A 250 -15.24 6.14 -10.69
CA LEU A 250 -14.48 5.23 -9.82
C LEU A 250 -13.00 5.14 -10.18
N GLN A 251 -12.66 5.32 -11.47
CA GLN A 251 -11.28 5.29 -11.97
C GLN A 251 -10.64 6.68 -12.06
N ASN A 252 -11.35 7.75 -11.68
CA ASN A 252 -10.76 9.08 -11.65
C ASN A 252 -9.61 9.13 -10.64
N ALA A 253 -8.45 9.63 -11.07
CA ALA A 253 -7.24 9.65 -10.24
C ALA A 253 -7.42 10.40 -8.91
N ASP A 254 -8.17 11.50 -8.88
CA ASP A 254 -8.43 12.26 -7.66
C ASP A 254 -9.46 11.54 -6.77
N PHE A 255 -10.49 10.93 -7.37
CA PHE A 255 -11.44 10.08 -6.65
C PHE A 255 -10.74 8.89 -6.00
N GLN A 256 -9.94 8.13 -6.76
CA GLN A 256 -9.17 6.99 -6.24
C GLN A 256 -8.15 7.40 -5.19
N SER A 257 -7.49 8.54 -5.36
CA SER A 257 -6.54 9.04 -4.36
C SER A 257 -7.24 9.25 -3.02
N LEU A 258 -8.39 9.92 -3.03
CA LEU A 258 -9.19 10.16 -1.83
C LEU A 258 -9.74 8.85 -1.24
N GLU A 259 -10.39 8.00 -2.07
CA GLU A 259 -10.93 6.70 -1.63
C GLU A 259 -9.82 5.84 -1.02
N SER A 260 -8.64 5.79 -1.65
CA SER A 260 -7.52 4.96 -1.20
C SER A 260 -7.02 5.35 0.19
N VAL A 261 -6.95 6.66 0.47
CA VAL A 261 -6.50 7.17 1.76
C VAL A 261 -7.51 6.80 2.85
N TRP A 262 -8.80 6.99 2.61
CA TRP A 262 -9.85 6.65 3.58
C TRP A 262 -9.98 5.15 3.84
N ARG A 263 -9.89 4.33 2.79
CA ARG A 263 -9.86 2.85 2.92
C ARG A 263 -8.60 2.37 3.66
N VAL A 264 -7.46 3.05 3.51
CA VAL A 264 -6.27 2.77 4.34
C VAL A 264 -6.54 3.08 5.81
N ILE A 265 -7.22 4.18 6.12
CA ILE A 265 -7.55 4.53 7.51
C ILE A 265 -8.52 3.51 8.11
N ASP A 266 -9.55 3.11 7.37
CA ASP A 266 -10.48 2.05 7.78
C ASP A 266 -9.75 0.71 8.02
N MET A 267 -8.82 0.34 7.14
CA MET A 267 -7.98 -0.84 7.34
C MET A 267 -7.14 -0.73 8.62
N LEU A 268 -6.51 0.43 8.86
CA LEU A 268 -5.68 0.64 10.05
C LEU A 268 -6.50 0.63 11.34
N SER A 269 -7.68 1.29 11.37
CA SER A 269 -8.55 1.34 12.56
C SER A 269 -9.06 -0.05 12.94
N ARG A 270 -9.38 -0.90 11.96
CA ARG A 270 -9.82 -2.28 12.21
C ARG A 270 -8.70 -3.25 12.60
N ARG A 271 -7.46 -2.97 12.21
CA ARG A 271 -6.31 -3.88 12.39
C ARG A 271 -5.35 -3.48 13.51
N VAL A 272 -5.53 -2.30 14.11
CA VAL A 272 -4.74 -1.80 15.24
C VAL A 272 -5.66 -1.47 16.39
N GLU A 273 -5.48 -2.13 17.54
CA GLU A 273 -6.23 -1.83 18.76
C GLU A 273 -5.69 -0.56 19.43
N THR A 274 -6.32 0.57 19.14
CA THR A 274 -5.91 1.87 19.69
C THR A 274 -6.32 2.00 21.16
N SER A 275 -5.38 2.39 22.02
CA SER A 275 -5.56 2.45 23.47
C SER A 275 -4.58 3.46 24.10
N THR A 276 -4.29 3.32 25.39
CA THR A 276 -3.18 4.05 26.03
C THR A 276 -1.81 3.59 25.55
N VAL A 277 -1.70 2.43 24.88
CA VAL A 277 -0.45 1.83 24.40
C VAL A 277 -0.19 2.18 22.93
N LEU A 278 -1.24 2.24 22.11
CA LEU A 278 -1.17 2.49 20.66
C LEU A 278 -2.09 3.64 20.29
N LYS A 279 -1.58 4.63 19.55
CA LYS A 279 -2.35 5.78 19.08
C LYS A 279 -2.13 5.95 17.58
N ILE A 280 -3.19 6.25 16.85
CA ILE A 280 -3.12 6.66 15.45
C ILE A 280 -3.61 8.10 15.37
N THR A 281 -2.87 8.97 14.69
CA THR A 281 -3.25 10.37 14.51
C THR A 281 -3.05 10.79 13.05
N LEU A 282 -4.07 11.39 12.45
CA LEU A 282 -4.05 11.89 11.09
C LEU A 282 -3.68 13.38 11.07
N TYR A 283 -2.84 13.76 10.11
CA TYR A 283 -2.58 15.15 9.75
C TYR A 283 -2.86 15.33 8.25
N ASP A 284 -3.77 16.25 7.93
CA ASP A 284 -4.11 16.61 6.55
C ASP A 284 -2.98 17.42 5.94
N ILE A 285 -2.11 16.72 5.21
CA ILE A 285 -0.91 17.26 4.57
C ILE A 285 -0.80 16.54 3.22
N SER A 286 -1.01 17.27 2.13
CA SER A 286 -0.88 16.68 0.80
C SER A 286 0.60 16.48 0.41
N ALA A 287 0.84 15.66 -0.62
CA ALA A 287 2.17 15.49 -1.19
C ALA A 287 2.78 16.83 -1.69
N GLU A 288 1.95 17.74 -2.23
CA GLU A 288 2.40 19.07 -2.62
C GLU A 288 2.68 19.99 -1.42
N ASP A 289 1.93 19.90 -0.32
CA ASP A 289 2.23 20.64 0.93
C ASP A 289 3.59 20.20 1.49
N PHE A 290 3.80 18.89 1.55
CA PHE A 290 5.05 18.29 2.02
C PHE A 290 6.25 18.76 1.17
N ALA A 291 6.15 18.65 -0.16
CA ALA A 291 7.24 19.03 -1.06
C ALA A 291 7.54 20.54 -0.99
N ARG A 292 6.48 21.34 -0.92
CA ARG A 292 6.57 22.80 -0.80
C ARG A 292 7.25 23.22 0.50
N ASP A 293 6.80 22.74 1.66
CA ASP A 293 7.33 23.14 2.96
C ASP A 293 8.82 22.79 3.09
N LEU A 294 9.20 21.57 2.70
CA LEU A 294 10.60 21.15 2.72
C LEU A 294 11.47 21.91 1.72
N SER A 295 10.89 22.47 0.65
CA SER A 295 11.62 23.28 -0.33
C SER A 295 11.67 24.78 -0.01
N ALA A 296 10.89 25.25 0.96
CA ALA A 296 10.71 26.68 1.22
C ALA A 296 11.96 27.37 1.78
N THR A 297 12.77 26.63 2.55
CA THR A 297 13.99 27.12 3.19
C THR A 297 15.03 26.00 3.28
N ASN A 298 16.31 26.36 3.37
CA ASN A 298 17.37 25.39 3.62
C ASN A 298 17.54 25.07 5.11
N LYS A 299 17.07 25.94 6.01
CA LYS A 299 17.09 25.67 7.45
C LYS A 299 15.84 24.92 7.85
N LEU A 300 15.98 23.61 8.04
CA LEU A 300 14.83 22.75 8.25
C LEU A 300 14.11 23.06 9.57
N GLU A 301 14.80 23.63 10.56
CA GLU A 301 14.16 24.11 11.80
C GLU A 301 13.10 25.20 11.61
N GLU A 302 13.12 25.91 10.46
CA GLU A 302 12.12 26.95 10.14
C GLU A 302 10.89 26.37 9.40
N THR A 303 10.92 25.09 9.01
CA THR A 303 9.82 24.44 8.26
C THR A 303 8.62 24.12 9.16
N GLY A 304 7.43 24.02 8.55
CA GLY A 304 6.21 23.63 9.25
C GLY A 304 6.28 22.21 9.78
N LEU A 305 6.80 21.27 8.99
CA LEU A 305 6.96 19.86 9.37
C LEU A 305 7.91 19.67 10.55
N TYR A 306 9.03 20.41 10.61
CA TYR A 306 9.92 20.37 11.77
C TYR A 306 9.22 20.88 13.02
N ARG A 307 8.55 22.04 12.94
CA ARG A 307 7.82 22.60 14.08
C ARG A 307 6.70 21.67 14.53
N LEU A 308 5.98 21.03 13.61
CA LEU A 308 4.90 20.10 13.91
C LEU A 308 5.40 18.85 14.62
N PHE A 309 6.37 18.13 14.04
CA PHE A 309 6.77 16.80 14.52
C PHE A 309 7.90 16.81 15.54
N VAL A 310 8.65 17.91 15.66
CA VAL A 310 9.77 18.02 16.59
C VAL A 310 9.43 18.99 17.72
N GLU A 311 9.09 20.25 17.43
CA GLU A 311 8.94 21.27 18.47
C GLU A 311 7.61 21.18 19.23
N ASN A 312 6.49 21.15 18.50
CA ASN A 312 5.15 21.17 19.07
C ASN A 312 4.80 19.81 19.68
N ALA A 313 5.25 18.73 19.05
CA ALA A 313 5.06 17.37 19.55
C ALA A 313 5.66 17.13 20.96
N LEU A 314 6.68 17.90 21.35
CA LEU A 314 7.25 17.87 22.71
C LEU A 314 6.39 18.55 23.76
N GLN A 315 5.55 19.50 23.33
CA GLN A 315 4.69 20.29 24.20
C GLN A 315 3.31 19.66 24.38
N ASP A 316 2.94 18.74 23.48
CA ASP A 316 1.67 18.04 23.52
C ASP A 316 1.73 16.84 24.48
N GLU A 317 1.22 17.02 25.70
CA GLU A 317 1.08 15.94 26.70
C GLU A 317 0.05 14.87 26.27
N GLY A 318 -0.80 15.14 25.28
CA GLY A 318 -1.84 14.26 24.80
C GLY A 318 -1.33 13.25 23.79
N VAL A 319 -0.90 13.73 22.62
CA VAL A 319 -0.48 12.88 21.49
C VAL A 319 1.02 12.54 21.59
N GLY A 320 1.84 13.52 21.97
CA GLY A 320 3.29 13.39 22.11
C GLY A 320 4.04 13.15 20.80
N THR A 321 5.36 12.98 20.89
CA THR A 321 6.23 12.74 19.73
C THR A 321 5.82 11.46 18.99
N PRO A 322 5.68 11.50 17.65
CA PRO A 322 5.39 10.30 16.87
C PRO A 322 6.48 9.25 17.06
N SER A 323 6.06 7.99 17.01
CA SER A 323 6.94 6.83 17.04
C SER A 323 7.34 6.37 15.64
N ALA A 324 6.45 6.61 14.67
CA ALA A 324 6.67 6.49 13.24
C ALA A 324 5.71 7.46 12.53
N ILE A 325 6.12 7.93 11.35
CA ILE A 325 5.35 8.82 10.48
C ILE A 325 5.12 8.08 9.16
N VAL A 326 3.87 7.80 8.81
CA VAL A 326 3.48 7.20 7.54
C VAL A 326 3.03 8.30 6.60
N GLY A 327 3.83 8.55 5.55
CA GLY A 327 3.43 9.40 4.44
C GLY A 327 2.78 8.61 3.34
N LEU A 328 1.49 8.83 3.11
CA LEU A 328 0.70 8.22 2.04
C LEU A 328 1.03 8.85 0.67
N TYR A 329 2.31 9.03 0.39
CA TYR A 329 2.85 9.62 -0.83
C TYR A 329 3.58 8.60 -1.68
N THR A 330 3.64 8.87 -2.98
CA THR A 330 4.42 8.10 -3.95
C THR A 330 5.58 8.95 -4.47
N PHE A 331 6.80 8.48 -4.23
CA PHE A 331 8.04 9.06 -4.74
C PHE A 331 8.54 8.29 -5.97
N ASP A 332 9.38 8.90 -6.79
CA ASP A 332 10.11 8.25 -7.88
C ASP A 332 11.62 8.49 -7.70
N MET A 333 12.44 7.79 -8.47
CA MET A 333 13.90 7.86 -8.45
C MET A 333 14.43 9.08 -9.20
N THR A 334 14.02 10.28 -8.81
CA THR A 334 14.52 11.55 -9.37
C THR A 334 15.42 12.29 -8.36
N PRO A 335 16.31 13.20 -8.80
CA PRO A 335 17.12 13.99 -7.88
C PRO A 335 16.29 14.85 -6.88
N PRO A 336 15.24 15.58 -7.30
CA PRO A 336 14.43 16.39 -6.39
C PRO A 336 13.72 15.55 -5.32
N HIS A 337 13.28 14.33 -5.65
CA HIS A 337 12.66 13.43 -4.68
C HIS A 337 13.68 12.94 -3.64
N ALA A 338 14.91 12.60 -4.07
CA ALA A 338 15.98 12.28 -3.14
C ALA A 338 16.35 13.47 -2.23
N GLU A 339 16.31 14.70 -2.74
CA GLU A 339 16.52 15.91 -1.92
C GLU A 339 15.43 16.08 -0.85
N LEU A 340 14.16 15.91 -1.21
CA LEU A 340 13.03 15.94 -0.27
C LEU A 340 13.15 14.84 0.80
N LEU A 341 13.48 13.61 0.39
CA LEU A 341 13.69 12.49 1.33
C LEU A 341 14.88 12.75 2.26
N GLY A 342 15.98 13.31 1.74
CA GLY A 342 17.14 13.68 2.55
C GLY A 342 16.83 14.77 3.57
N ARG A 343 16.03 15.77 3.18
CA ARG A 343 15.54 16.81 4.10
C ARG A 343 14.65 16.20 5.19
N MET A 344 13.66 15.39 4.82
CA MET A 344 12.79 14.73 5.79
C MET A 344 13.57 13.79 6.72
N SER A 345 14.61 13.12 6.22
CA SER A 345 15.43 12.21 7.03
C SER A 345 16.09 12.91 8.23
N LYS A 346 16.52 14.17 8.06
CA LYS A 346 17.10 14.98 9.14
C LYS A 346 16.05 15.38 10.17
N ILE A 347 14.85 15.72 9.73
CA ILE A 347 13.72 16.01 10.63
C ILE A 347 13.37 14.75 11.44
N CYS A 348 13.26 13.60 10.79
CA CYS A 348 12.99 12.31 11.41
C CYS A 348 14.06 11.89 12.44
N ALA A 349 15.33 12.16 12.15
CA ALA A 349 16.41 11.91 13.09
C ALA A 349 16.26 12.74 14.38
N HIS A 350 15.81 14.00 14.28
CA HIS A 350 15.49 14.84 15.44
C HIS A 350 14.21 14.40 16.17
N ALA A 351 13.22 13.88 15.45
CA ALA A 351 11.99 13.35 16.02
C ALA A 351 12.14 11.93 16.60
N HIS A 352 13.25 11.24 16.32
CA HIS A 352 13.45 9.80 16.58
C HIS A 352 12.31 8.92 16.03
N ALA A 353 11.73 9.33 14.89
CA ALA A 353 10.56 8.71 14.28
C ALA A 353 10.83 8.48 12.78
N PRO A 354 10.82 7.23 12.28
CA PRO A 354 11.03 7.00 10.87
C PRO A 354 9.89 7.56 10.03
N PHE A 355 10.23 8.05 8.84
CA PHE A 355 9.29 8.36 7.79
C PHE A 355 9.17 7.18 6.83
N LEU A 356 7.98 6.59 6.79
CA LEU A 356 7.62 5.44 5.97
C LEU A 356 6.80 5.96 4.80
N THR A 357 7.26 5.71 3.58
CA THR A 357 6.55 6.14 2.38
C THR A 357 6.77 5.12 1.25
N SER A 358 6.33 5.45 0.03
CA SER A 358 6.38 4.52 -1.09
C SER A 358 7.19 5.03 -2.27
N LEU A 359 7.69 4.08 -3.06
CA LEU A 359 8.20 4.33 -4.40
C LEU A 359 7.18 3.88 -5.45
N ASP A 360 7.17 4.57 -6.58
CA ASP A 360 6.39 4.16 -7.74
C ASP A 360 6.77 2.73 -8.16
N ARG A 361 5.76 1.94 -8.50
CA ARG A 361 5.89 0.51 -8.82
C ARG A 361 6.86 0.24 -9.97
N ASN A 362 7.08 1.20 -10.87
CA ASN A 362 8.01 1.05 -12.00
C ASN A 362 9.46 0.95 -11.53
N ASN A 363 9.75 1.30 -10.28
CA ASN A 363 11.07 1.12 -9.66
C ASN A 363 11.31 -0.30 -9.13
N ALA A 364 10.32 -1.20 -9.16
CA ALA A 364 10.46 -2.60 -8.73
C ALA A 364 11.47 -3.42 -9.56
N THR A 365 11.88 -2.93 -10.73
CA THR A 365 12.85 -3.59 -11.60
C THR A 365 14.09 -2.74 -11.87
N ARG A 366 14.06 -1.45 -11.53
CA ARG A 366 15.16 -0.52 -11.78
C ARG A 366 16.32 -0.73 -10.80
N LYS A 367 17.53 -0.48 -11.30
CA LYS A 367 18.75 -0.45 -10.48
C LYS A 367 19.35 0.94 -10.51
N PHE A 368 19.89 1.39 -9.36
CA PHE A 368 20.63 2.66 -9.28
C PHE A 368 21.71 2.83 -10.35
N THR A 369 22.45 1.77 -10.67
CA THR A 369 23.55 1.79 -11.65
C THR A 369 23.11 2.01 -13.09
N GLU A 370 21.81 1.86 -13.36
CA GLU A 370 21.20 2.04 -14.68
C GLU A 370 20.58 3.46 -14.81
N LEU A 371 20.57 4.25 -13.73
CA LEU A 371 20.04 5.61 -13.73
C LEU A 371 21.04 6.59 -14.35
N PRO A 372 20.56 7.77 -14.81
CA PRO A 372 21.44 8.87 -15.16
C PRO A 372 22.43 9.17 -14.04
N LYS A 373 23.71 9.41 -14.39
CA LYS A 373 24.82 9.59 -13.42
C LYS A 373 24.53 10.63 -12.33
N ILE A 374 23.75 11.66 -12.67
CA ILE A 374 23.34 12.69 -11.72
C ILE A 374 22.42 12.10 -10.64
N THR A 375 21.37 11.41 -11.06
CA THR A 375 20.42 10.71 -10.21
C THR A 375 21.11 9.65 -9.37
N GLU A 376 21.95 8.82 -9.99
CA GLU A 376 22.72 7.79 -9.28
C GLU A 376 23.54 8.41 -8.13
N LYS A 377 24.29 9.49 -8.41
CA LYS A 377 25.10 10.18 -7.39
C LYS A 377 24.25 10.80 -6.29
N THR A 378 23.14 11.45 -6.63
CA THR A 378 22.25 12.08 -5.65
C THR A 378 21.69 11.04 -4.68
N TRP A 379 21.22 9.90 -5.19
CA TRP A 379 20.73 8.80 -4.37
C TRP A 379 21.83 8.10 -3.56
N GLN A 380 23.04 7.96 -4.12
CA GLN A 380 24.19 7.46 -3.36
C GLN A 380 24.55 8.40 -2.20
N SER A 381 24.54 9.71 -2.43
CA SER A 381 24.76 10.71 -1.38
C SER A 381 23.68 10.64 -0.30
N LEU A 382 22.40 10.49 -0.68
CA LEU A 382 21.30 10.29 0.26
C LEU A 382 21.53 9.03 1.12
N ARG A 383 21.81 7.89 0.49
CA ARG A 383 22.07 6.62 1.21
C ARG A 383 23.30 6.66 2.12
N ALA A 384 24.27 7.51 1.81
CA ALA A 384 25.46 7.68 2.63
C ALA A 384 25.20 8.49 3.92
N MET A 385 24.06 9.20 4.02
CA MET A 385 23.67 9.91 5.24
C MET A 385 23.19 8.93 6.31
N PRO A 386 23.69 9.01 7.56
CA PRO A 386 23.17 8.18 8.65
C PRO A 386 21.69 8.46 8.94
N GLU A 387 21.25 9.71 8.77
CA GLU A 387 19.85 10.13 8.96
C GLU A 387 18.91 9.44 7.97
N SER A 388 19.41 9.05 6.77
CA SER A 388 18.60 8.33 5.78
C SER A 388 18.11 6.96 6.29
N ASN A 389 18.72 6.40 7.35
CA ASN A 389 18.20 5.17 7.96
C ASN A 389 16.84 5.34 8.66
N TYR A 390 16.37 6.58 8.83
CA TYR A 390 14.99 6.87 9.26
C TYR A 390 14.00 6.89 8.10
N ILE A 391 14.43 6.69 6.85
CA ILE A 391 13.54 6.65 5.68
C ILE A 391 13.29 5.19 5.28
N GLY A 392 12.02 4.80 5.28
CA GLY A 392 11.56 3.50 4.76
C GLY A 392 10.81 3.68 3.45
N LEU A 393 11.24 2.98 2.40
CA LEU A 393 10.66 3.06 1.06
C LEU A 393 10.11 1.71 0.63
N SER A 394 8.78 1.63 0.57
CA SER A 394 8.05 0.40 0.26
C SER A 394 7.45 0.42 -1.15
N LEU A 395 7.36 -0.76 -1.76
CA LEU A 395 6.77 -0.97 -3.08
C LEU A 395 6.43 -2.45 -3.29
N PRO A 396 5.46 -2.80 -4.12
CA PRO A 396 4.55 -1.90 -4.84
C PRO A 396 3.27 -1.71 -4.02
N ARG A 397 2.19 -1.17 -4.58
CA ARG A 397 0.93 -0.92 -3.85
C ARG A 397 0.15 -2.21 -3.60
N PHE A 398 -0.79 -2.19 -2.65
CA PHE A 398 -1.61 -3.35 -2.28
C PHE A 398 -3.11 -3.09 -2.46
N MET A 399 -3.91 -4.13 -2.70
CA MET A 399 -5.35 -3.98 -2.99
C MET A 399 -6.12 -3.60 -1.72
N LEU A 400 -7.02 -2.61 -1.84
CA LEU A 400 -7.83 -2.12 -0.71
C LEU A 400 -9.24 -2.68 -0.67
N ARG A 401 -9.83 -2.97 -1.84
CA ARG A 401 -11.12 -3.64 -1.97
C ARG A 401 -11.16 -4.46 -3.25
N MET A 402 -12.06 -5.45 -3.29
CA MET A 402 -12.39 -6.13 -4.54
C MET A 402 -13.15 -5.17 -5.47
N PRO A 403 -13.02 -5.32 -6.80
CA PRO A 403 -13.84 -4.57 -7.73
C PRO A 403 -15.32 -4.96 -7.59
N TYR A 404 -16.22 -4.01 -7.78
CA TYR A 404 -17.67 -4.26 -7.79
C TYR A 404 -18.05 -5.10 -9.01
N GLY A 405 -18.98 -6.03 -8.82
CA GLY A 405 -19.35 -7.02 -9.83
C GLY A 405 -20.32 -8.06 -9.32
N ALA A 406 -21.04 -8.72 -10.23
CA ALA A 406 -22.12 -9.65 -9.89
C ALA A 406 -21.65 -10.86 -9.07
N LYS A 407 -20.38 -11.26 -9.22
CA LYS A 407 -19.76 -12.37 -8.50
C LYS A 407 -18.91 -11.94 -7.29
N THR A 408 -18.68 -10.64 -7.14
CA THR A 408 -17.87 -10.06 -6.06
C THR A 408 -18.77 -9.27 -5.13
N ASP A 409 -18.88 -7.97 -5.36
CA ASP A 409 -19.70 -7.05 -4.59
C ASP A 409 -20.72 -6.38 -5.54
N PRO A 410 -21.95 -6.91 -5.63
CA PRO A 410 -22.95 -6.43 -6.57
C PRO A 410 -23.57 -5.12 -6.10
N ILE A 411 -24.03 -4.29 -7.04
CA ILE A 411 -24.75 -3.05 -6.77
C ILE A 411 -26.24 -3.23 -7.07
N ASP A 412 -27.10 -2.45 -6.41
CA ASP A 412 -28.56 -2.56 -6.56
C ASP A 412 -29.10 -1.79 -7.78
N ALA A 413 -28.43 -0.71 -8.17
CA ALA A 413 -28.95 0.22 -9.19
C ALA A 413 -29.12 -0.39 -10.60
N PHE A 414 -28.11 -1.14 -11.07
CA PHE A 414 -28.12 -1.84 -12.37
C PHE A 414 -27.02 -2.90 -12.44
N SER A 415 -27.02 -3.72 -13.49
CA SER A 415 -25.98 -4.74 -13.69
C SER A 415 -24.65 -4.06 -14.03
N PHE A 416 -23.70 -4.08 -13.10
CA PHE A 416 -22.43 -3.37 -13.21
C PHE A 416 -21.25 -4.30 -12.98
N GLU A 417 -20.19 -4.11 -13.77
CA GLU A 417 -18.88 -4.74 -13.59
C GLU A 417 -17.82 -3.63 -13.63
N GLU A 418 -17.12 -3.41 -12.52
CA GLU A 418 -16.08 -2.39 -12.42
C GLU A 418 -14.81 -2.84 -13.14
N PHE A 419 -14.43 -4.11 -12.95
CA PHE A 419 -13.20 -4.67 -13.51
C PHE A 419 -13.34 -4.90 -15.01
N ASP A 420 -12.37 -4.36 -15.75
CA ASP A 420 -12.23 -4.55 -17.18
C ASP A 420 -10.92 -5.26 -17.46
N GLU A 421 -10.99 -6.48 -18.01
CA GLU A 421 -9.82 -7.31 -18.31
C GLU A 421 -8.84 -6.61 -19.28
N GLN A 422 -9.33 -5.72 -20.16
CA GLN A 422 -8.49 -4.96 -21.08
C GLN A 422 -7.67 -3.88 -20.36
N VAL A 423 -8.22 -3.31 -19.27
CA VAL A 423 -7.54 -2.31 -18.43
C VAL A 423 -6.64 -3.00 -17.40
N GLY A 424 -7.01 -4.21 -16.99
CA GLY A 424 -6.26 -5.05 -16.06
C GLY A 424 -6.11 -4.40 -14.69
N LEU A 425 -4.95 -4.58 -14.06
CA LEU A 425 -4.69 -4.11 -12.70
C LEU A 425 -4.84 -2.59 -12.50
N LYS A 426 -4.80 -1.78 -13.57
CA LYS A 426 -5.02 -0.32 -13.47
C LYS A 426 -6.44 0.04 -13.00
N ALA A 427 -7.42 -0.83 -13.22
CA ALA A 427 -8.81 -0.60 -12.84
C ALA A 427 -9.08 -0.77 -11.33
N MET A 428 -8.14 -1.38 -10.59
CA MET A 428 -8.33 -1.71 -9.17
C MET A 428 -7.99 -0.53 -8.24
N LEU A 429 -8.55 -0.55 -7.03
CA LEU A 429 -8.21 0.39 -5.98
C LEU A 429 -6.99 -0.07 -5.17
N TRP A 430 -5.92 0.73 -5.24
CA TRP A 430 -4.62 0.42 -4.65
C TRP A 430 -4.25 1.37 -3.51
N GLY A 431 -3.86 0.80 -2.37
CA GLY A 431 -3.40 1.53 -1.19
C GLY A 431 -1.89 1.71 -1.14
N ASN A 432 -1.46 2.77 -0.47
CA ASN A 432 -0.04 3.08 -0.30
C ASN A 432 0.64 2.04 0.62
N PRO A 433 1.70 1.34 0.17
CA PRO A 433 2.31 0.25 0.94
C PRO A 433 2.95 0.68 2.26
N ALA A 434 3.23 1.97 2.45
CA ALA A 434 3.75 2.49 3.70
C ALA A 434 2.79 2.25 4.89
N ALA A 435 1.48 2.18 4.62
CA ALA A 435 0.48 1.83 5.62
C ALA A 435 0.68 0.41 6.17
N LEU A 436 1.09 -0.55 5.32
CA LEU A 436 1.39 -1.91 5.76
C LEU A 436 2.65 -1.95 6.64
N ILE A 437 3.66 -1.12 6.31
CA ILE A 437 4.86 -0.99 7.13
C ILE A 437 4.52 -0.40 8.51
N GLY A 438 3.72 0.67 8.54
CA GLY A 438 3.22 1.25 9.79
C GLY A 438 2.41 0.25 10.62
N LEU A 439 1.55 -0.53 9.97
CA LEU A 439 0.76 -1.58 10.60
C LEU A 439 1.62 -2.66 11.26
N VAL A 440 2.64 -3.18 10.57
CA VAL A 440 3.49 -4.21 11.18
C VAL A 440 4.35 -3.68 12.33
N LEU A 441 4.82 -2.43 12.25
CA LEU A 441 5.52 -1.81 13.37
C LEU A 441 4.61 -1.60 14.59
N ALA A 442 3.36 -1.22 14.37
CA ALA A 442 2.36 -1.10 15.43
C ALA A 442 2.09 -2.47 16.10
N LYS A 443 1.94 -3.54 15.30
CA LYS A 443 1.74 -4.91 15.82
C LYS A 443 2.97 -5.47 16.52
N ASP A 444 4.17 -5.19 16.00
CA ASP A 444 5.42 -5.54 16.66
C ASP A 444 5.54 -4.85 18.02
N TYR A 445 5.10 -3.59 18.11
CA TYR A 445 5.05 -2.85 19.36
C TYR A 445 4.00 -3.40 20.32
N GLU A 446 2.81 -3.74 19.83
CA GLU A 446 1.75 -4.37 20.63
C GLU A 446 2.25 -5.64 21.33
N THR A 447 3.03 -6.44 20.60
CA THR A 447 3.55 -7.73 21.09
C THR A 447 4.74 -7.57 22.02
N ASN A 448 5.65 -6.63 21.74
CA ASN A 448 6.98 -6.55 22.37
C ASN A 448 7.21 -5.29 23.23
N GLY A 449 6.30 -4.32 23.19
CA GLY A 449 6.41 -3.03 23.89
C GLY A 449 7.62 -2.18 23.46
N GLY A 450 8.10 -1.31 24.35
CA GLY A 450 9.24 -0.43 24.11
C GLY A 450 10.52 -1.12 23.62
N GLY A 451 10.74 -2.38 24.03
CA GLY A 451 11.89 -3.18 23.64
C GLY A 451 11.79 -3.85 22.28
N MET A 452 10.81 -3.47 21.44
CA MET A 452 10.58 -4.11 20.16
C MET A 452 11.80 -4.08 19.25
N LYS A 453 11.92 -5.11 18.42
CA LYS A 453 12.85 -5.16 17.30
C LYS A 453 12.01 -5.37 16.04
N PRO A 454 11.99 -4.40 15.11
CA PRO A 454 11.21 -4.54 13.89
C PRO A 454 11.49 -5.86 13.16
N GLY A 455 10.43 -6.54 12.74
CA GLY A 455 10.49 -7.73 11.90
C GLY A 455 10.06 -9.02 12.58
N SER A 456 9.45 -8.98 13.77
CA SER A 456 8.79 -10.18 14.33
C SER A 456 7.54 -10.55 13.53
N ILE A 457 6.83 -9.56 13.00
CA ILE A 457 5.63 -9.73 12.18
C ILE A 457 5.92 -9.11 10.81
N LEU A 458 5.96 -9.96 9.78
CA LEU A 458 6.19 -9.53 8.38
C LEU A 458 5.11 -10.02 7.43
N THR A 459 4.14 -10.77 7.93
CA THR A 459 3.07 -11.39 7.13
C THR A 459 1.75 -10.73 7.50
N LEU A 460 0.99 -10.33 6.49
CA LEU A 460 -0.33 -9.75 6.63
C LEU A 460 -1.32 -10.57 5.81
N ASN A 461 -2.32 -11.12 6.50
CA ASN A 461 -3.37 -11.94 5.92
C ASN A 461 -4.61 -11.09 5.59
N GLU A 462 -5.65 -11.77 5.09
CA GLU A 462 -6.97 -11.20 4.81
C GLU A 462 -6.89 -9.99 3.86
N MET A 463 -5.98 -10.06 2.89
CA MET A 463 -5.87 -9.05 1.86
C MET A 463 -6.99 -9.24 0.83
N PRO A 464 -7.63 -8.16 0.35
CA PRO A 464 -8.52 -8.23 -0.80
C PRO A 464 -7.82 -8.91 -1.98
N PHE A 465 -8.59 -9.69 -2.71
CA PHE A 465 -8.08 -10.61 -3.71
C PHE A 465 -9.16 -10.86 -4.77
N HIS A 466 -8.78 -11.00 -6.05
CA HIS A 466 -9.71 -11.17 -7.17
C HIS A 466 -9.26 -12.29 -8.12
N TYR A 467 -10.21 -12.86 -8.86
CA TYR A 467 -9.96 -13.92 -9.84
C TYR A 467 -10.42 -13.47 -11.23
N VAL A 468 -9.66 -13.85 -12.26
CA VAL A 468 -10.03 -13.71 -13.67
C VAL A 468 -10.04 -15.08 -14.33
N HIS A 469 -10.68 -15.20 -15.49
CA HIS A 469 -10.55 -16.40 -16.31
C HIS A 469 -9.45 -16.18 -17.33
N ASP A 470 -8.56 -17.16 -17.49
CA ASP A 470 -7.57 -17.12 -18.57
C ASP A 470 -8.18 -17.47 -19.93
N GLN A 471 -7.33 -17.48 -20.96
CA GLN A 471 -7.73 -17.80 -22.33
C GLN A 471 -8.26 -19.24 -22.52
N TYR A 472 -8.00 -20.13 -21.57
CA TYR A 472 -8.48 -21.51 -21.56
C TYR A 472 -9.73 -21.69 -20.68
N GLY A 473 -10.18 -20.63 -20.00
CA GLY A 473 -11.33 -20.61 -19.10
C GLY A 473 -10.99 -20.97 -17.66
N ASP A 474 -9.72 -21.23 -17.35
CA ASP A 474 -9.28 -21.58 -16.00
C ASP A 474 -9.27 -20.34 -15.10
N GLN A 475 -9.66 -20.52 -13.84
CA GLN A 475 -9.71 -19.43 -12.88
C GLN A 475 -8.29 -19.13 -12.38
N VAL A 476 -7.80 -17.93 -12.68
CA VAL A 476 -6.48 -17.44 -12.28
C VAL A 476 -6.61 -16.34 -11.24
N ALA A 477 -5.85 -16.53 -10.17
CA ALA A 477 -5.68 -15.60 -9.08
C ALA A 477 -4.88 -14.35 -9.49
N LEU A 478 -5.47 -13.16 -9.36
CA LEU A 478 -4.71 -11.91 -9.48
C LEU A 478 -3.89 -11.66 -8.20
N PRO A 479 -2.71 -11.01 -8.30
CA PRO A 479 -1.92 -10.65 -7.13
C PRO A 479 -2.65 -9.63 -6.24
N CYS A 480 -2.42 -9.70 -4.93
CA CYS A 480 -2.88 -8.68 -3.96
C CYS A 480 -2.10 -7.35 -4.09
N THR A 481 -1.13 -7.27 -5.00
CA THR A 481 -0.29 -6.11 -5.25
C THR A 481 -0.37 -5.66 -6.69
N ASP A 482 -0.20 -4.36 -6.95
CA ASP A 482 -0.35 -3.78 -8.31
C ASP A 482 0.83 -4.10 -9.24
N ARG A 483 1.82 -4.82 -8.72
CA ARG A 483 2.87 -5.50 -9.47
C ARG A 483 3.27 -6.77 -8.72
N MET A 484 3.47 -7.86 -9.44
CA MET A 484 3.98 -9.10 -8.86
C MET A 484 5.50 -9.03 -8.72
N ILE A 485 6.02 -9.20 -7.51
CA ILE A 485 7.46 -9.31 -7.26
C ILE A 485 7.86 -10.78 -7.29
N SER A 486 8.67 -11.16 -8.29
CA SER A 486 9.22 -12.51 -8.36
C SER A 486 10.23 -12.77 -7.24
N HIS A 487 10.37 -14.02 -6.82
CA HIS A 487 11.39 -14.43 -5.84
C HIS A 487 12.81 -13.99 -6.26
N ARG A 488 13.10 -13.96 -7.56
CA ARG A 488 14.40 -13.52 -8.10
C ARG A 488 14.62 -12.01 -7.97
N SER A 489 13.55 -11.23 -7.88
CA SER A 489 13.60 -9.76 -7.79
C SER A 489 13.69 -9.25 -6.34
N VAL A 490 13.27 -10.05 -5.35
CA VAL A 490 13.25 -9.66 -3.93
C VAL A 490 14.66 -9.28 -3.44
N GLU A 491 15.64 -10.16 -3.61
CA GLU A 491 17.01 -9.90 -3.11
C GLU A 491 17.66 -8.65 -3.76
N PRO A 492 17.60 -8.44 -5.10
CA PRO A 492 18.05 -7.19 -5.71
C PRO A 492 17.41 -5.93 -5.13
N LEU A 493 16.11 -5.96 -4.80
CA LEU A 493 15.43 -4.82 -4.19
C LEU A 493 15.89 -4.59 -2.75
N MET A 494 16.06 -5.65 -1.96
CA MET A 494 16.58 -5.56 -0.59
C MET A 494 18.01 -5.01 -0.55
N ARG A 495 18.88 -5.37 -1.50
CA ARG A 495 20.25 -4.81 -1.63
C ARG A 495 20.23 -3.30 -1.94
N GLN A 496 19.15 -2.80 -2.52
CA GLN A 496 18.92 -1.37 -2.75
C GLN A 496 18.29 -0.66 -1.54
N SER A 497 18.06 -1.38 -0.44
CA SER A 497 17.41 -0.88 0.78
C SER A 497 15.93 -0.51 0.60
N TRP A 498 15.26 -1.14 -0.37
CA TRP A 498 13.80 -1.07 -0.47
C TRP A 498 13.14 -2.03 0.52
N MET A 499 11.84 -1.83 0.77
CA MET A 499 10.95 -2.71 1.53
C MET A 499 9.91 -3.35 0.59
N PRO A 500 10.24 -4.44 -0.13
CA PRO A 500 9.32 -5.09 -1.05
C PRO A 500 8.10 -5.68 -0.35
N ILE A 501 6.91 -5.40 -0.90
CA ILE A 501 5.65 -6.08 -0.55
C ILE A 501 5.44 -7.20 -1.58
N VAL A 502 5.44 -8.44 -1.10
CA VAL A 502 5.36 -9.64 -1.92
C VAL A 502 4.00 -10.28 -1.74
N SER A 503 3.17 -10.29 -2.78
CA SER A 503 1.92 -11.05 -2.79
C SER A 503 2.20 -12.55 -2.90
N MET A 504 1.51 -13.35 -2.08
CA MET A 504 1.55 -14.80 -2.17
C MET A 504 0.60 -15.28 -3.27
N LYS A 505 1.11 -16.02 -4.27
CA LYS A 505 0.30 -16.46 -5.41
C LYS A 505 -0.89 -17.31 -4.95
N GLY A 506 -2.10 -16.89 -5.30
CA GLY A 506 -3.33 -17.62 -4.98
C GLY A 506 -3.75 -17.55 -3.50
N GLN A 507 -3.17 -16.64 -2.72
CA GLN A 507 -3.50 -16.47 -1.31
C GLN A 507 -3.81 -14.99 -1.01
N PRO A 508 -4.80 -14.71 -0.16
CA PRO A 508 -5.11 -13.35 0.30
C PRO A 508 -4.09 -12.88 1.36
N GLU A 509 -2.81 -12.93 1.01
CA GLU A 509 -1.68 -12.67 1.90
C GLU A 509 -0.59 -11.88 1.18
N VAL A 510 -0.01 -10.92 1.90
CA VAL A 510 1.20 -10.21 1.51
C VAL A 510 2.28 -10.36 2.58
N ARG A 511 3.54 -10.40 2.14
CA ARG A 511 4.73 -10.42 3.02
C ARG A 511 5.64 -9.24 2.74
N ILE A 512 6.14 -8.65 3.81
CA ILE A 512 7.16 -7.60 3.76
C ILE A 512 8.53 -8.27 3.80
N ALA A 513 9.31 -8.14 2.74
CA ALA A 513 10.58 -8.86 2.62
C ALA A 513 11.71 -8.28 3.50
N SER A 514 11.63 -7.00 3.84
CA SER A 514 12.62 -6.29 4.67
C SER A 514 11.99 -5.09 5.35
N LEU A 515 12.54 -4.72 6.50
CA LEU A 515 12.29 -3.46 7.19
C LEU A 515 13.59 -2.64 7.28
N ASN A 516 14.31 -2.55 6.17
CA ASN A 516 15.57 -1.81 6.11
C ASN A 516 15.32 -0.33 5.85
N GLY A 517 16.00 0.53 6.59
CA GLY A 517 16.11 1.94 6.26
C GLY A 517 17.03 2.16 5.07
N LEU A 518 16.96 3.34 4.47
CA LEU A 518 17.65 3.64 3.21
C LEU A 518 19.18 3.54 3.30
N ALA A 519 19.76 3.74 4.49
CA ALA A 519 21.19 3.54 4.74
C ALA A 519 21.63 2.07 4.71
N GLY A 520 20.70 1.11 4.80
CA GLY A 520 20.94 -0.34 4.63
C GLY A 520 20.82 -1.18 5.90
N ASP A 521 20.69 -0.57 7.07
CA ASP A 521 20.41 -1.28 8.32
C ASP A 521 18.90 -1.42 8.54
N THR A 522 18.48 -2.16 9.58
CA THR A 522 17.08 -2.13 10.02
C THR A 522 16.65 -0.69 10.30
N ILE A 523 15.44 -0.32 9.90
CA ILE A 523 14.88 1.02 9.98
C ILE A 523 15.07 1.62 11.39
N SER A 524 15.62 2.83 11.43
CA SER A 524 15.85 3.57 12.67
C SER A 524 14.54 4.10 13.25
N GLY A 525 14.44 4.11 14.58
CA GLY A 525 13.35 4.72 15.31
C GLY A 525 13.67 4.73 16.80
N ARG A 526 12.71 5.13 17.62
CA ARG A 526 12.86 5.18 19.09
C ARG A 526 13.31 3.87 19.75
N TRP A 527 13.15 2.72 19.09
CA TRP A 527 13.64 1.41 19.54
C TRP A 527 15.18 1.25 19.44
N CYS A 528 15.86 2.08 18.63
CA CYS A 528 17.30 2.02 18.45
C CYS A 528 18.07 2.65 19.63
N ASP A 529 17.57 3.76 20.18
CA ASP A 529 18.27 4.53 21.22
C ASP A 529 18.10 3.95 22.64
N GLN A 530 17.14 3.05 22.83
CA GLN A 530 16.84 2.45 24.14
C GLN A 530 17.90 1.43 24.61
N ILE A 531 18.88 1.09 23.76
CA ILE A 531 20.02 0.23 24.15
C ILE A 531 21.03 0.98 25.04
N ALA A 532 20.94 2.32 25.17
CA ALA A 532 21.88 3.08 26.01
C ALA A 532 21.47 3.23 27.50
N VAL A 533 20.25 2.86 27.91
CA VAL A 533 19.73 3.23 29.25
C VAL A 533 19.87 2.12 30.33
N THR A 534 20.35 0.92 30.01
CA THR A 534 20.56 -0.15 31.02
C THR A 534 22.01 -0.61 31.14
N LYS A 535 22.94 0.32 31.40
CA LYS A 535 24.19 0.02 32.14
C LYS A 535 24.93 1.29 32.62
N ALA A 536 24.21 2.20 33.26
CA ALA A 536 24.83 3.31 34.00
C ALA A 536 24.28 3.38 35.43
N ALA A 537 24.42 2.29 36.18
CA ALA A 537 24.32 2.31 37.63
C ALA A 537 25.40 1.40 38.21
N GLU A 538 26.21 2.01 39.08
CA GLU A 538 27.30 1.47 39.91
C GLU A 538 28.73 1.65 39.39
N THR A 539 29.17 2.91 39.36
CA THR A 539 30.56 3.25 39.71
C THR A 539 30.70 3.21 41.23
N PRO A 540 31.57 2.38 41.83
CA PRO A 540 31.82 2.44 43.27
C PRO A 540 32.63 3.69 43.59
N SER A 541 32.06 4.58 44.40
CA SER A 541 32.76 5.76 44.93
C SER A 541 33.77 5.35 46.01
N PRO A 542 34.99 5.93 46.05
CA PRO A 542 36.02 5.51 46.98
C PRO A 542 35.88 6.27 48.30
N SER A 543 35.73 5.57 49.43
CA SER A 543 36.16 6.14 50.71
C SER A 543 36.59 5.11 51.75
N ALA A 544 37.67 5.50 52.43
CA ALA A 544 38.05 5.15 53.80
C ALA A 544 38.54 3.73 54.13
N GLY A 545 39.86 3.56 54.00
CA GLY A 545 40.71 3.32 55.17
C GLY A 545 40.87 1.88 55.67
N ALA A 546 41.98 1.24 55.28
CA ALA A 546 42.68 0.31 56.15
C ALA A 546 44.20 0.41 55.91
N ARG A 547 44.92 0.65 56.99
CA ARG A 547 46.38 0.79 57.05
C ARG A 547 47.01 -0.56 57.44
N VAL A 548 48.08 -0.92 56.74
CA VAL A 548 49.25 -1.75 57.16
C VAL A 548 48.96 -3.26 57.27
N SER A 549 49.71 -4.17 56.62
CA SER A 549 51.10 -4.52 56.96
C SER A 549 51.79 -5.29 55.83
N ILE A 550 53.07 -4.99 55.63
CA ILE A 550 53.99 -5.75 54.78
C ILE A 550 54.82 -6.65 55.70
N SER A 551 54.84 -7.96 55.43
CA SER A 551 55.88 -8.87 55.91
C SER A 551 56.20 -9.86 54.79
N GLY A 552 57.46 -9.87 54.36
CA GLY A 552 57.95 -10.65 53.23
C GLY A 552 58.14 -12.13 53.50
N GLY A 553 58.49 -12.86 52.44
CA GLY A 553 58.97 -14.23 52.50
C GLY A 553 58.54 -15.08 51.30
N ASP A 554 59.51 -15.32 50.42
CA ASP A 554 59.66 -16.36 49.40
C ASP A 554 58.60 -17.47 49.22
N GLY A 555 58.28 -17.73 47.95
CA GLY A 555 58.31 -19.08 47.38
C GLY A 555 57.03 -19.93 47.40
N LEU A 556 56.77 -20.55 46.24
CA LEU A 556 55.86 -21.66 45.92
C LEU A 556 54.36 -21.36 45.66
N THR A 557 53.96 -21.70 44.42
CA THR A 557 52.62 -22.16 44.02
C THR A 557 52.17 -23.35 44.90
N PRO A 558 50.87 -23.52 45.23
CA PRO A 558 49.85 -23.96 44.24
C PRO A 558 48.38 -23.57 44.51
N GLY A 559 47.51 -23.81 43.52
CA GLY A 559 46.09 -24.12 43.73
C GLY A 559 45.08 -22.98 43.53
N ILE A 560 44.61 -22.78 42.29
CA ILE A 560 43.36 -22.04 42.06
C ILE A 560 42.21 -22.98 42.40
N GLN A 561 41.50 -22.66 43.48
CA GLN A 561 40.27 -23.30 43.88
C GLN A 561 39.12 -22.62 43.15
N ALA A 562 38.35 -23.39 42.37
CA ALA A 562 37.20 -22.92 41.64
C ALA A 562 36.10 -22.43 42.59
N THR A 563 35.66 -21.18 42.41
CA THR A 563 34.38 -20.69 42.91
C THR A 563 33.43 -20.50 41.73
N LYS A 564 32.31 -21.21 41.79
CA LYS A 564 31.18 -21.19 40.84
C LYS A 564 30.70 -19.77 40.54
N GLY A 565 30.36 -19.51 39.28
CA GLY A 565 29.42 -18.47 38.88
C GLY A 565 29.85 -17.67 37.65
N ALA A 566 29.08 -17.84 36.57
CA ALA A 566 28.98 -17.01 35.37
C ALA A 566 29.97 -17.26 34.21
N VAL A 567 29.33 -17.78 33.16
CA VAL A 567 29.77 -18.15 31.82
C VAL A 567 30.36 -16.98 31.04
N VAL A 568 31.53 -17.22 30.44
CA VAL A 568 32.07 -16.46 29.32
C VAL A 568 31.57 -17.15 28.04
N VAL A 569 30.86 -16.43 27.17
CA VAL A 569 30.69 -16.85 25.77
C VAL A 569 31.45 -15.85 24.92
N GLU A 570 32.70 -16.18 24.61
CA GLU A 570 33.40 -15.64 23.44
C GLU A 570 33.01 -16.51 22.24
N THR A 571 32.33 -15.93 21.25
CA THR A 571 32.08 -16.60 19.98
C THR A 571 33.35 -16.55 19.14
N ILE A 572 34.09 -17.66 19.13
CA ILE A 572 35.16 -17.90 18.17
C ILE A 572 34.49 -18.24 16.83
N ILE A 573 34.63 -17.35 15.84
CA ILE A 573 34.23 -17.62 14.45
C ILE A 573 35.30 -18.54 13.83
N ASP A 574 34.93 -19.77 13.49
CA ASP A 574 35.74 -20.68 12.67
C ASP A 574 35.52 -20.35 11.18
N PRO A 575 36.53 -19.85 10.43
CA PRO A 575 36.32 -19.28 9.10
C PRO A 575 36.17 -20.32 7.97
N LYS A 576 35.76 -21.57 8.25
CA LYS A 576 35.68 -22.64 7.23
C LYS A 576 34.44 -23.54 7.25
N LYS A 577 33.30 -23.11 7.81
CA LYS A 577 32.02 -23.82 7.61
C LYS A 577 30.90 -22.88 7.17
N THR A 578 30.40 -23.09 5.97
CA THR A 578 29.13 -22.56 5.47
C THR A 578 27.97 -23.27 6.18
N PRO A 579 26.95 -22.56 6.69
CA PRO A 579 25.73 -23.20 7.13
C PRO A 579 24.81 -23.44 5.93
N GLU A 580 24.57 -24.70 5.60
CA GLU A 580 23.44 -25.14 4.78
C GLU A 580 22.16 -25.07 5.63
N THR A 581 21.19 -24.27 5.21
CA THR A 581 19.85 -24.25 5.82
C THR A 581 19.01 -25.37 5.20
N ILE A 582 18.84 -26.48 5.92
CA ILE A 582 17.91 -27.55 5.58
C ILE A 582 16.54 -27.19 6.17
N PHE A 583 15.52 -27.08 5.32
CA PHE A 583 14.12 -26.92 5.70
C PHE A 583 13.62 -28.15 6.46
N ARG A 584 13.01 -27.94 7.63
CA ARG A 584 12.26 -28.96 8.37
C ARG A 584 10.86 -28.42 8.67
N ILE A 585 9.86 -29.01 8.03
CA ILE A 585 8.45 -28.81 8.34
C ILE A 585 8.15 -29.71 9.54
N GLU A 586 7.76 -29.13 10.67
CA GLU A 586 7.22 -29.87 11.81
C GLU A 586 5.71 -29.65 11.85
N ALA A 587 4.96 -30.72 11.64
CA ALA A 587 3.52 -30.77 11.85
C ALA A 587 3.24 -31.10 13.31
N GLU A 588 2.42 -30.28 13.96
CA GLU A 588 2.03 -30.45 15.36
C GLU A 588 0.90 -31.50 15.48
N PRO A 589 0.98 -32.45 16.43
CA PRO A 589 -0.09 -33.44 16.65
C PRO A 589 -1.21 -32.90 17.56
N PRO A 590 -2.46 -33.38 17.43
CA PRO A 590 -3.59 -32.85 18.18
C PRO A 590 -3.57 -33.26 19.66
N GLU A 591 -3.96 -32.34 20.53
CA GLU A 591 -4.07 -32.55 21.98
C GLU A 591 -5.24 -33.48 22.38
N PRO A 592 -5.10 -34.28 23.45
CA PRO A 592 -6.13 -35.20 23.92
C PRO A 592 -7.19 -34.52 24.80
N GLN A 593 -8.45 -34.88 24.58
CA GLN A 593 -9.60 -34.46 25.40
C GLN A 593 -9.55 -35.11 26.79
N GLU A 594 -9.52 -34.30 27.85
CA GLU A 594 -9.72 -34.75 29.23
C GLU A 594 -11.21 -34.75 29.61
N SER A 595 -11.62 -35.86 30.24
CA SER A 595 -12.94 -36.13 30.78
C SER A 595 -13.12 -35.45 32.14
N GLU A 596 -14.13 -34.60 32.28
CA GLU A 596 -14.55 -34.07 33.59
C GLU A 596 -15.43 -35.07 34.35
N ALA A 597 -15.07 -35.31 35.62
CA ALA A 597 -15.84 -36.08 36.58
C ALA A 597 -16.50 -35.16 37.62
N GLU A 598 -17.69 -35.58 38.04
CA GLU A 598 -18.68 -34.95 38.90
C GLU A 598 -18.18 -34.35 40.23
N VAL A 599 -18.79 -33.22 40.62
CA VAL A 599 -19.08 -32.87 42.03
C VAL A 599 -20.48 -32.27 42.11
N ALA A 600 -21.21 -32.70 43.14
CA ALA A 600 -22.66 -32.56 43.32
C ALA A 600 -23.08 -31.37 44.25
N GLU A 601 -24.35 -30.99 44.07
CA GLU A 601 -25.32 -30.40 45.02
C GLU A 601 -25.17 -28.93 45.49
N GLU A 602 -26.14 -28.08 45.09
CA GLU A 602 -27.17 -27.53 45.99
C GLU A 602 -28.37 -26.97 45.19
N GLU A 603 -29.58 -27.23 45.72
CA GLU A 603 -30.91 -27.03 45.13
C GLU A 603 -31.45 -25.60 45.32
N ASP A 604 -32.29 -25.12 44.40
CA ASP A 604 -33.53 -24.39 44.76
C ASP A 604 -34.54 -24.38 43.58
N GLU A 605 -35.74 -24.90 43.85
CA GLU A 605 -36.89 -25.09 42.95
C GLU A 605 -37.65 -23.79 42.68
N ILE A 606 -38.14 -23.55 41.43
CA ILE A 606 -39.50 -23.00 41.14
C ILE A 606 -40.02 -23.45 39.74
N GLU A 607 -41.12 -24.22 39.78
CA GLU A 607 -42.27 -24.50 38.86
C GLU A 607 -42.24 -24.41 37.30
N GLU A 608 -42.67 -25.54 36.69
CA GLU A 608 -43.17 -25.85 35.32
C GLU A 608 -44.40 -25.00 34.86
N ALA A 609 -44.72 -24.77 33.57
CA ALA A 609 -45.05 -25.71 32.47
C ALA A 609 -45.19 -24.97 31.09
N PRO A 610 -45.60 -25.60 29.96
CA PRO A 610 -44.72 -26.05 28.87
C PRO A 610 -44.96 -25.39 27.48
N ALA A 611 -44.00 -25.51 26.56
CA ALA A 611 -44.10 -25.13 25.14
C ALA A 611 -43.92 -26.36 24.21
N PRO A 612 -44.44 -26.33 22.96
CA PRO A 612 -44.88 -27.51 22.21
C PRO A 612 -43.79 -28.19 21.37
N ALA A 613 -44.03 -29.47 21.07
CA ALA A 613 -43.18 -30.36 20.27
C ALA A 613 -43.11 -29.98 18.77
N PRO A 614 -41.95 -30.14 18.11
CA PRO A 614 -41.85 -30.23 16.66
C PRO A 614 -41.77 -31.69 16.18
N ALA A 615 -42.28 -31.90 14.96
CA ALA A 615 -42.57 -33.20 14.37
C ALA A 615 -41.41 -33.85 13.61
N ALA A 616 -41.42 -35.19 13.68
CA ALA A 616 -40.82 -36.26 12.88
C ALA A 616 -39.93 -35.96 11.65
N ALA A 617 -38.74 -36.56 11.66
CA ALA A 617 -37.91 -36.87 10.50
C ALA A 617 -38.31 -38.22 9.84
N PRO A 618 -38.24 -38.35 8.49
CA PRO A 618 -38.32 -39.63 7.78
C PRO A 618 -36.94 -40.30 7.56
N PRO A 619 -36.88 -41.61 7.25
CA PRO A 619 -35.74 -42.48 7.52
C PRO A 619 -34.71 -42.59 6.37
N ALA A 620 -33.51 -43.05 6.76
CA ALA A 620 -32.35 -43.30 5.92
C ALA A 620 -32.54 -44.42 4.86
N ALA A 621 -31.94 -44.22 3.69
CA ALA A 621 -31.78 -45.23 2.64
C ALA A 621 -30.27 -45.50 2.40
N VAL A 622 -29.97 -46.79 2.25
CA VAL A 622 -28.66 -47.41 2.11
C VAL A 622 -28.19 -47.31 0.66
N HIS A 623 -26.92 -46.95 0.42
CA HIS A 623 -26.26 -47.11 -0.88
C HIS A 623 -25.10 -48.10 -0.79
N ASP A 624 -25.04 -48.95 -1.81
CA ASP A 624 -24.27 -50.19 -2.00
C ASP A 624 -22.89 -49.87 -2.61
N THR A 625 -21.81 -50.35 -2.01
CA THR A 625 -20.41 -50.02 -2.36
C THR A 625 -19.74 -51.03 -3.31
N THR A 626 -20.52 -51.87 -3.98
CA THR A 626 -20.00 -53.02 -4.74
C THR A 626 -19.54 -52.71 -6.18
N GLU A 627 -19.72 -51.49 -6.69
CA GLU A 627 -19.22 -51.09 -8.02
C GLU A 627 -17.81 -50.47 -8.01
N LEU A 628 -17.38 -49.86 -6.90
CA LEU A 628 -16.07 -49.22 -6.79
C LEU A 628 -14.92 -50.22 -6.59
N ASP A 629 -15.16 -51.32 -5.88
CA ASP A 629 -14.15 -52.36 -5.65
C ASP A 629 -13.86 -53.20 -6.91
N ASN A 630 -14.80 -53.28 -7.85
CA ASN A 630 -14.61 -54.00 -9.11
C ASN A 630 -13.86 -53.18 -10.16
N LEU A 631 -13.83 -51.84 -10.04
CA LEU A 631 -13.08 -50.95 -10.95
C LEU A 631 -11.60 -50.82 -10.57
N LEU A 632 -11.24 -51.05 -9.31
CA LEU A 632 -9.85 -51.01 -8.83
C LEU A 632 -9.08 -52.32 -9.07
N ALA A 633 -9.77 -53.41 -9.42
CA ALA A 633 -9.15 -54.72 -9.66
C ALA A 633 -8.65 -54.92 -11.10
N ASP A 634 -8.99 -54.03 -12.05
CA ASP A 634 -8.67 -54.16 -13.48
C ASP A 634 -7.43 -53.37 -13.92
N LEU A 635 -6.74 -52.70 -12.98
CA LEU A 635 -5.58 -51.84 -13.24
C LEU A 635 -4.26 -52.39 -12.68
N SER A 636 -4.23 -53.61 -12.14
CA SER A 636 -3.03 -54.20 -11.52
C SER A 636 -2.89 -55.71 -11.77
N ALA A 637 -2.41 -56.07 -12.96
CA ALA A 637 -1.78 -57.34 -13.35
C ALA A 637 -1.37 -57.21 -14.83
N ASP A 638 -0.20 -57.52 -15.38
CA ASP A 638 1.06 -58.20 -15.00
C ASP A 638 2.09 -57.74 -16.07
N ASP A 639 3.31 -57.33 -15.70
CA ASP A 639 4.62 -58.03 -15.82
C ASP A 639 5.25 -58.27 -17.21
N GLU A 640 6.42 -57.61 -17.38
CA GLU A 640 7.78 -58.06 -17.81
C GLU A 640 8.16 -58.50 -19.26
N GLU A 641 9.39 -58.05 -19.63
CA GLU A 641 10.34 -58.42 -20.72
C GLU A 641 10.06 -57.87 -22.15
N GLU A 642 10.98 -57.31 -22.96
CA GLU A 642 12.46 -57.30 -23.06
C GLU A 642 12.99 -55.92 -23.53
N ALA A 643 14.28 -55.66 -23.29
CA ALA A 643 15.03 -54.53 -23.82
C ALA A 643 15.62 -54.87 -25.21
N ASP A 644 15.39 -54.00 -26.20
CA ASP A 644 16.21 -53.92 -27.41
C ASP A 644 16.53 -52.45 -27.73
N GLU A 645 17.83 -52.18 -27.90
CA GLU A 645 18.41 -50.90 -28.27
C GLU A 645 18.08 -50.56 -29.74
N GLU A 646 17.28 -49.52 -30.00
CA GLU A 646 17.29 -48.82 -31.28
C GLU A 646 17.58 -47.33 -31.06
N GLY A 647 18.64 -46.86 -31.70
CA GLY A 647 19.16 -45.50 -31.57
C GLY A 647 18.18 -44.43 -32.02
N MET A 648 18.31 -43.27 -31.37
CA MET A 648 17.54 -42.06 -31.64
C MET A 648 17.70 -41.62 -33.11
N ASP A 649 16.58 -41.22 -33.71
CA ASP A 649 16.45 -40.81 -35.11
C ASP A 649 17.42 -39.66 -35.45
N PRO A 650 18.27 -39.77 -36.50
CA PRO A 650 19.19 -38.70 -36.91
C PRO A 650 18.49 -37.39 -37.31
N GLU A 651 17.19 -37.40 -37.62
CA GLU A 651 16.43 -36.15 -37.81
C GLU A 651 16.17 -35.41 -36.49
N LEU A 652 16.05 -36.13 -35.37
CA LEU A 652 15.86 -35.53 -34.05
C LEU A 652 17.16 -34.96 -33.47
N GLU A 653 18.31 -35.60 -33.74
CA GLU A 653 19.63 -35.06 -33.38
C GLU A 653 19.94 -33.77 -34.14
N ALA A 654 19.52 -33.66 -35.41
CA ALA A 654 19.72 -32.43 -36.19
C ALA A 654 18.85 -31.27 -35.70
N LEU A 655 17.64 -31.55 -35.19
CA LEU A 655 16.73 -30.54 -34.65
C LEU A 655 17.12 -30.04 -33.26
N LEU A 656 17.76 -30.88 -32.44
CA LEU A 656 18.25 -30.50 -31.11
C LEU A 656 19.60 -29.77 -31.13
N ALA A 657 20.35 -29.84 -32.24
CA ALA A 657 21.61 -29.13 -32.38
C ALA A 657 21.46 -27.67 -32.85
N ASP A 658 20.26 -27.27 -33.30
CA ASP A 658 19.93 -25.91 -33.76
C ASP A 658 19.04 -25.12 -32.76
N LEU A 659 18.84 -25.66 -31.55
CA LEU A 659 18.30 -24.98 -30.36
C LEU A 659 19.45 -24.67 -29.39
#